data_AF-A0AAD5EQG8-F1
#
_entry.id   AF-A0AAD5EQG8-F1
#
_cell.length_a   1.000
_cell.length_b   1.000
_cell.length_c   1.000
_cell.angle_alpha   90.00
_cell.angle_beta   90.00
_cell.angle_gamma   90.00
#
_symmetry.space_group_name_H-M   'P 1'
#
loop_
_entity.id
_entity.type
_entity.pdbx_description
1 polymer ?
#
loop_
_entity_poly.entity_id
_entity_poly.type
_entity_poly.pdbx_seq_one_letter_code
_entity_poly.pdbx_strand_id
1 'polypeptide(L)'
;MAPQPSTAVDKKSDELIGITVSKTENFPQWYQEVVIKAEMVEYYGEVAGLFVLRPMTMFIWSEMRKWFQKHLDEMRFAPELAWVTKAGDKNLDVPVAIRPTSEAIMYPYYSKWIRSHRDLPLRLNQWNSKKPGKRVLEILELYAKIYEDLLAVPVVRGRKTENERFAGGYYTMTLEGYIPSNGRGIQGATSHCLGQNFSKMFDIAVQDPVGEGHVHVWQNSWAFSTRVIGVMVMIHGDDKGLVLPPRVAKIQVVIVPVGISKKTTAEAKDRLLDQADEIRATLKKEARLRVDVDTREGYTPAWKFNDWELKGVPLRLEFGPKDAKKGVVSYTQRYNNEKGTIRIAEITTTVPKMLEEIQKGMFRRADATFKEHRRVVTVWDDVMGALENKDLVLIPFFLDGKCEDRIKELTTKAEEDQGAPSMGMKSLCIPFEQPSELEEGTKCLNPEYVQKLLDKIKSQEEQLKERAGSRSTADPSSELSPGNADIVSDAGSEQNQLDELPLSPATELAPGPAFESRVRSILRDHVDNNSLNLQTSPESSAFVSSALEEEPHDHWRNALTLVDGIPSPTLLSKQESRRLFERFSSLMGINQHFLDPRTFSDSMDLLYQNDTSHIRQMQTMWYTEYLLVMAMGMLIGSPSEGSANPPGNSFFAEAIHRLPPMHKLGSHGILSVEILCLASLYLQWCDRKYDAYLYIGSAVRLAIALGCSLPHDEQQGLSSEITHRVRVWWTAYMLDRRLSAGLGLPTGTDDRQLRSEMPRPAAGFQNPLPMSINIKIAQVTGKITTSFYGNAALTRTELVKKIQETLQTLHDIGRSIPSALSIDFTDSSSTIARTSASLYLMLFLAIILCIRPILLQRVKEKVQASKDNSPRAPVSPAISRLCQTCQEAAIKTIRILSALREDKSIALFGYFDLDATFSAAFVLTMMGFVEGDLQEPPEGLKQAAEVLKYLSNAGNTAAQRRLNDLKQFCLHVWSPTNMTDDWSWLKEGSVSSLDNSPANRHNFSGDVGGNPNLQADAMTTWGPAAWISWQSTAAGGEDAVHLDFSASENFQMDLSHEAGDIYSSFNDPTLPLTGVDDVDWAEVGKMFHMRNI
;
A
#
# COMPACT_ATOMS: atom_id res chain seq x y z
N MET A 1 51.64 3.53 19.90
CA MET A 1 51.74 2.74 21.15
C MET A 1 50.66 1.69 21.11
N ALA A 2 50.94 0.42 21.44
CA ALA A 2 49.91 -0.61 21.57
C ALA A 2 49.45 -0.70 23.04
N PRO A 3 48.16 -0.85 23.35
CA PRO A 3 47.69 -1.15 24.70
C PRO A 3 48.20 -2.53 25.14
N GLN A 4 48.65 -2.66 26.39
CA GLN A 4 48.95 -3.97 26.97
C GLN A 4 47.68 -4.62 27.56
N PRO A 5 47.58 -5.96 27.56
CA PRO A 5 46.43 -6.66 28.14
C PRO A 5 46.44 -6.57 29.67
N SER A 6 45.32 -6.16 30.26
CA SER A 6 45.14 -6.12 31.71
C SER A 6 44.94 -7.52 32.30
N THR A 7 45.66 -7.84 33.37
CA THR A 7 45.61 -9.15 34.05
C THR A 7 44.73 -9.09 35.30
N ALA A 8 43.43 -9.31 35.13
CA ALA A 8 42.47 -9.51 36.23
C ALA A 8 41.52 -10.66 35.87
N VAL A 9 41.80 -11.87 36.37
CA VAL A 9 40.91 -13.03 36.19
C VAL A 9 39.89 -13.04 37.32
N ASP A 10 38.72 -12.49 37.05
CA ASP A 10 37.66 -12.35 38.05
C ASP A 10 36.95 -13.69 38.33
N LYS A 11 36.73 -13.99 39.61
CA LYS A 11 36.17 -15.28 40.09
C LYS A 11 34.67 -15.46 39.81
N LYS A 12 34.01 -14.50 39.15
CA LYS A 12 32.59 -14.57 38.74
C LYS A 12 32.34 -15.36 37.44
N SER A 13 33.39 -15.85 36.79
CA SER A 13 33.30 -16.42 35.43
C SER A 13 32.65 -17.82 35.36
N ASP A 14 32.65 -18.60 36.44
CA ASP A 14 32.04 -19.95 36.45
C ASP A 14 30.49 -19.93 36.45
N GLU A 15 29.84 -18.85 36.92
CA GLU A 15 28.38 -18.73 36.94
C GLU A 15 27.79 -18.30 35.59
N LEU A 16 28.57 -17.64 34.72
CA LEU A 16 28.05 -16.98 33.50
C LEU A 16 27.70 -17.92 32.33
N ILE A 17 28.07 -19.20 32.41
CA ILE A 17 28.05 -20.12 31.25
C ILE A 17 26.73 -20.89 31.14
N GLY A 18 26.05 -21.17 32.25
CA GLY A 18 24.74 -21.83 32.25
C GLY A 18 23.63 -20.90 31.75
N ILE A 19 22.43 -21.47 31.54
CA ILE A 19 21.20 -20.67 31.43
C ILE A 19 20.88 -20.11 32.84
N THR A 20 20.56 -18.82 32.92
CA THR A 20 20.40 -18.09 34.19
C THR A 20 18.93 -17.83 34.57
N VAL A 21 17.98 -18.29 33.74
CA VAL A 21 16.54 -18.06 33.89
C VAL A 21 15.78 -19.31 33.45
N SER A 22 14.80 -19.78 34.23
CA SER A 22 14.04 -20.98 33.87
C SER A 22 13.05 -20.74 32.72
N LYS A 23 12.89 -21.76 31.87
CA LYS A 23 11.91 -21.84 30.77
C LYS A 23 10.47 -21.62 31.22
N THR A 24 10.14 -22.00 32.46
CA THR A 24 8.80 -21.83 33.04
C THR A 24 8.59 -20.48 33.73
N GLU A 25 9.65 -19.81 34.17
CA GLU A 25 9.58 -18.53 34.90
C GLU A 25 9.53 -17.34 33.93
N ASN A 26 10.47 -17.26 32.98
CA ASN A 26 10.53 -16.19 31.99
C ASN A 26 11.01 -16.75 30.65
N PHE A 27 10.05 -17.36 29.94
CA PHE A 27 10.24 -18.00 28.64
C PHE A 27 10.90 -17.10 27.57
N PRO A 28 10.56 -15.79 27.42
CA PRO A 28 11.25 -14.91 26.47
C PRO A 28 12.75 -14.75 26.76
N GLN A 29 13.13 -14.53 28.02
CA GLN A 29 14.54 -14.38 28.42
C GLN A 29 15.29 -15.71 28.30
N TRP A 30 14.69 -16.81 28.77
CA TRP A 30 15.22 -18.17 28.59
C TRP A 30 15.52 -18.45 27.11
N TYR A 31 14.58 -18.17 26.21
CA TYR A 31 14.76 -18.46 24.78
C TYR A 31 15.91 -17.66 24.17
N GLN A 32 16.03 -16.37 24.50
CA GLN A 32 17.17 -15.54 24.07
C GLN A 32 18.50 -16.10 24.57
N GLU A 33 18.59 -16.43 25.86
CA GLU A 33 19.81 -17.01 26.44
C GLU A 33 20.19 -18.33 25.76
N VAL A 34 19.23 -19.23 25.53
CA VAL A 34 19.48 -20.52 24.88
C VAL A 34 20.05 -20.33 23.47
N VAL A 35 19.44 -19.49 22.62
CA VAL A 35 19.91 -19.34 21.23
C VAL A 35 21.23 -18.56 21.10
N ILE A 36 21.56 -17.70 22.07
CA ILE A 36 22.81 -16.93 22.10
C ILE A 36 23.94 -17.77 22.73
N LYS A 37 23.77 -18.23 23.99
CA LYS A 37 24.79 -18.97 24.74
C LYS A 37 25.17 -20.30 24.07
N ALA A 38 24.21 -20.96 23.41
CA ALA A 38 24.47 -22.19 22.65
C ALA A 38 24.98 -21.96 21.21
N GLU A 39 25.35 -20.73 20.85
CA GLU A 39 25.98 -20.36 19.58
C GLU A 39 25.10 -20.63 18.32
N MET A 40 23.78 -20.46 18.44
CA MET A 40 22.85 -20.60 17.29
C MET A 40 22.70 -19.31 16.48
N VAL A 41 22.55 -18.17 17.13
CA VAL A 41 22.35 -16.87 16.49
C VAL A 41 23.12 -15.76 17.18
N GLU A 42 23.26 -14.64 16.49
CA GLU A 42 23.87 -13.40 16.98
C GLU A 42 23.05 -12.22 16.46
N TYR A 43 22.83 -11.20 17.31
CA TYR A 43 22.04 -10.02 16.93
C TYR A 43 22.78 -9.18 15.89
N TYR A 44 22.11 -8.77 14.82
CA TYR A 44 22.69 -7.83 13.86
C TYR A 44 22.51 -6.40 14.36
N GLY A 45 23.50 -5.88 15.10
CA GLY A 45 23.38 -4.66 15.90
C GLY A 45 23.05 -3.36 15.14
N GLU A 46 23.17 -3.34 13.82
CA GLU A 46 22.87 -2.17 12.99
C GLU A 46 21.40 -2.11 12.52
N VAL A 47 20.66 -3.24 12.52
CA VAL A 47 19.29 -3.32 11.96
C VAL A 47 18.39 -4.21 12.82
N ALA A 48 17.38 -3.59 13.44
CA ALA A 48 16.39 -4.28 14.25
C ALA A 48 15.67 -5.40 13.47
N GLY A 49 15.53 -6.57 14.11
CA GLY A 49 14.86 -7.74 13.53
C GLY A 49 15.74 -8.66 12.66
N LEU A 50 17.01 -8.31 12.44
CA LEU A 50 17.98 -9.19 11.75
C LEU A 50 18.89 -9.96 12.72
N PHE A 51 19.21 -11.19 12.34
CA PHE A 51 20.01 -12.13 13.11
C PHE A 51 21.00 -12.87 12.21
N VAL A 52 22.26 -12.99 12.63
CA VAL A 52 23.26 -13.81 11.95
C VAL A 52 23.06 -15.26 12.35
N LEU A 53 22.79 -16.14 11.38
CA LEU A 53 22.63 -17.58 11.63
C LEU A 53 24.01 -18.24 11.73
N ARG A 54 24.45 -18.55 12.95
CA ARG A 54 25.78 -19.13 13.21
C ARG A 54 25.86 -20.59 12.69
N PRO A 55 27.06 -21.19 12.53
CA PRO A 55 27.25 -22.44 11.78
C PRO A 55 26.51 -23.68 12.29
N MET A 56 25.99 -23.68 13.54
CA MET A 56 25.13 -24.76 14.03
C MET A 56 23.72 -24.66 13.39
N THR A 57 23.12 -23.48 13.42
CA THR A 57 21.79 -23.20 12.83
C THR A 57 21.79 -23.38 11.32
N MET A 58 22.85 -22.92 10.65
CA MET A 58 23.02 -23.14 9.20
C MET A 58 23.24 -24.62 8.84
N PHE A 59 23.82 -25.43 9.72
CA PHE A 59 23.86 -26.88 9.54
C PHE A 59 22.45 -27.50 9.62
N ILE A 60 21.68 -27.19 10.67
CA ILE A 60 20.30 -27.68 10.84
C ILE A 60 19.43 -27.29 9.62
N TRP A 61 19.50 -26.03 9.18
CA TRP A 61 18.83 -25.55 7.97
C TRP A 61 19.25 -26.30 6.70
N SER A 62 20.55 -26.62 6.57
CA SER A 62 21.09 -27.35 5.43
C SER A 62 20.65 -28.82 5.39
N GLU A 63 20.59 -29.52 6.53
CA GLU A 63 20.11 -30.91 6.58
C GLU A 63 18.63 -31.01 6.20
N MET A 64 17.77 -30.11 6.70
CA MET A 64 16.36 -30.05 6.30
C MET A 64 16.21 -29.73 4.80
N ARG A 65 17.01 -28.80 4.26
CA ARG A 65 17.01 -28.48 2.82
C ARG A 65 17.42 -29.69 1.96
N LYS A 66 18.48 -30.42 2.34
CA LYS A 66 18.92 -31.64 1.65
C LYS A 66 17.83 -32.73 1.66
N TRP A 67 17.21 -32.94 2.83
CA TRP A 67 16.14 -33.92 2.99
C TRP A 67 14.91 -33.54 2.15
N PHE A 68 14.50 -32.27 2.16
CA PHE A 68 13.35 -31.81 1.38
C PHE A 68 13.62 -31.91 -0.13
N GLN A 69 14.81 -31.49 -0.58
CA GLN A 69 15.20 -31.60 -1.99
C GLN A 69 15.16 -33.05 -2.47
N LYS A 70 15.73 -33.99 -1.72
CA LYS A 70 15.70 -35.44 -2.07
C LYS A 70 14.28 -35.95 -2.33
N HIS A 71 13.31 -35.57 -1.50
CA HIS A 71 11.93 -36.02 -1.68
C HIS A 71 11.19 -35.27 -2.82
N LEU A 72 11.57 -34.01 -3.12
CA LEU A 72 11.12 -33.31 -4.33
C LEU A 72 11.69 -33.97 -5.61
N ASP A 73 12.96 -34.40 -5.58
CA ASP A 73 13.60 -35.10 -6.71
C ASP A 73 12.90 -36.44 -6.98
N GLU A 74 12.56 -37.19 -5.93
CA GLU A 74 11.75 -38.42 -6.01
C GLU A 74 10.34 -38.17 -6.58
N MET A 75 9.72 -37.02 -6.28
CA MET A 75 8.46 -36.56 -6.90
C MET A 75 8.62 -35.98 -8.32
N ARG A 76 9.86 -35.96 -8.86
CA ARG A 76 10.27 -35.37 -10.14
C ARG A 76 9.93 -33.89 -10.26
N PHE A 77 10.40 -33.07 -9.33
CA PHE A 77 10.48 -31.61 -9.51
C PHE A 77 11.78 -31.22 -10.23
N ALA A 78 11.82 -30.01 -10.83
CA ALA A 78 13.09 -29.44 -11.26
C ALA A 78 13.79 -28.84 -10.03
N PRO A 79 15.10 -29.12 -9.79
CA PRO A 79 15.79 -28.78 -8.54
C PRO A 79 16.25 -27.31 -8.47
N GLU A 80 15.42 -26.38 -8.98
CA GLU A 80 15.78 -24.98 -9.15
C GLU A 80 14.92 -24.07 -8.28
N LEU A 81 15.50 -23.67 -7.12
CA LEU A 81 15.26 -22.32 -6.64
C LEU A 81 15.80 -21.34 -7.68
N ALA A 82 15.08 -20.25 -7.93
CA ALA A 82 15.62 -19.15 -8.73
C ALA A 82 16.79 -18.51 -7.96
N TRP A 83 18.01 -18.67 -8.48
CA TRP A 83 19.21 -18.03 -7.95
C TRP A 83 19.63 -16.88 -8.86
N VAL A 84 19.70 -15.68 -8.30
CA VAL A 84 20.44 -14.58 -8.90
C VAL A 84 21.93 -14.92 -8.73
N THR A 85 22.55 -15.36 -9.82
CA THR A 85 23.98 -15.70 -9.91
C THR A 85 24.81 -14.61 -10.59
N LYS A 86 24.14 -13.61 -11.19
CA LYS A 86 24.77 -12.47 -11.86
C LYS A 86 24.02 -11.16 -11.59
N ALA A 87 24.75 -10.05 -11.66
CA ALA A 87 24.21 -8.70 -11.75
C ALA A 87 24.80 -8.02 -12.99
N GLY A 88 24.00 -7.95 -14.07
CA GLY A 88 24.52 -7.70 -15.42
C GLY A 88 25.49 -8.80 -15.84
N ASP A 89 26.63 -8.42 -16.43
CA ASP A 89 27.66 -9.37 -16.88
C ASP A 89 28.50 -9.97 -15.75
N LYS A 90 28.49 -9.36 -14.55
CA LYS A 90 29.28 -9.83 -13.40
C LYS A 90 28.58 -10.99 -12.69
N ASN A 91 29.32 -12.07 -12.47
CA ASN A 91 28.92 -13.12 -11.52
C ASN A 91 28.91 -12.55 -10.08
N LEU A 92 28.04 -13.08 -9.24
CA LEU A 92 27.99 -12.78 -7.80
C LEU A 92 28.80 -13.82 -7.01
N ASP A 93 29.64 -13.37 -6.09
CA ASP A 93 30.48 -14.24 -5.24
C ASP A 93 29.65 -15.17 -4.34
N VAL A 94 28.43 -14.74 -3.98
CA VAL A 94 27.43 -15.54 -3.27
C VAL A 94 26.10 -15.46 -4.04
N PRO A 95 25.61 -16.59 -4.60
CA PRO A 95 24.30 -16.63 -5.24
C PRO A 95 23.15 -16.26 -4.29
N VAL A 96 22.26 -15.38 -4.73
CA VAL A 96 21.12 -14.91 -3.92
C VAL A 96 19.85 -15.62 -4.36
N ALA A 97 19.19 -16.37 -3.46
CA ALA A 97 17.90 -16.98 -3.74
C ALA A 97 16.78 -15.92 -3.72
N ILE A 98 15.88 -15.93 -4.72
CA ILE A 98 14.72 -15.03 -4.73
C ILE A 98 13.70 -15.51 -3.67
N ARG A 99 13.09 -14.56 -2.93
CA ARG A 99 12.16 -14.84 -1.82
C ARG A 99 10.94 -15.64 -2.31
N PRO A 100 10.48 -16.70 -1.62
CA PRO A 100 9.46 -17.63 -2.15
C PRO A 100 8.08 -17.02 -2.44
N THR A 101 7.76 -15.83 -1.91
CA THR A 101 6.67 -14.99 -2.44
C THR A 101 7.17 -14.18 -3.63
N SER A 102 7.32 -14.88 -4.76
CA SER A 102 7.80 -14.35 -6.04
C SER A 102 6.70 -14.29 -7.10
N GLU A 103 5.43 -14.32 -6.72
CA GLU A 103 4.26 -14.35 -7.61
C GLU A 103 4.37 -13.26 -8.68
N ALA A 104 4.49 -12.00 -8.26
CA ALA A 104 4.62 -10.84 -9.15
C ALA A 104 5.93 -10.80 -9.97
N ILE A 105 6.95 -11.59 -9.60
CA ILE A 105 8.22 -11.69 -10.33
C ILE A 105 8.17 -12.82 -11.36
N MET A 106 7.59 -13.98 -11.00
CA MET A 106 7.59 -15.20 -11.80
C MET A 106 6.41 -15.25 -12.79
N TYR A 107 5.24 -14.75 -12.41
CA TYR A 107 4.02 -14.91 -13.20
C TYR A 107 4.03 -14.13 -14.54
N PRO A 108 4.67 -12.95 -14.66
CA PRO A 108 4.94 -12.31 -15.95
C PRO A 108 5.90 -13.07 -16.89
N TYR A 109 6.57 -14.13 -16.41
CA TYR A 109 7.33 -15.08 -17.24
C TYR A 109 6.55 -16.38 -17.47
N TYR A 110 5.70 -16.80 -16.53
CA TYR A 110 4.84 -17.96 -16.70
C TYR A 110 3.87 -17.80 -17.88
N SER A 111 3.26 -16.62 -18.08
CA SER A 111 2.44 -16.33 -19.27
C SER A 111 3.25 -16.26 -20.58
N LYS A 112 4.58 -16.14 -20.51
CA LYS A 112 5.47 -16.21 -21.67
C LYS A 112 5.90 -17.65 -21.99
N TRP A 113 6.20 -18.44 -20.95
CA TRP A 113 6.70 -19.82 -21.04
C TRP A 113 5.60 -20.87 -21.24
N ILE A 114 4.39 -20.63 -20.75
CA ILE A 114 3.25 -21.55 -20.85
C ILE A 114 2.32 -21.04 -21.93
N ARG A 115 2.24 -21.76 -23.05
CA ARG A 115 1.42 -21.41 -24.22
C ARG A 115 0.50 -22.56 -24.63
N SER A 116 1.00 -23.78 -24.54
CA SER A 116 0.31 -25.01 -24.89
C SER A 116 -0.09 -25.79 -23.65
N HIS A 117 -1.15 -26.57 -23.79
CA HIS A 117 -1.53 -27.61 -22.84
C HIS A 117 -0.40 -28.67 -22.63
N ARG A 118 0.64 -28.69 -23.46
CA ARG A 118 1.82 -29.56 -23.37
C ARG A 118 2.88 -29.06 -22.39
N ASP A 119 2.90 -27.76 -22.09
CA ASP A 119 3.88 -27.11 -21.22
C ASP A 119 3.55 -27.31 -19.72
N LEU A 120 2.48 -28.05 -19.44
CA LEU A 120 1.95 -28.33 -18.12
C LEU A 120 2.07 -29.82 -17.75
N PRO A 121 2.43 -30.15 -16.50
CA PRO A 121 2.64 -29.23 -15.37
C PRO A 121 4.05 -28.62 -15.35
N LEU A 122 4.15 -27.30 -15.22
CA LEU A 122 5.42 -26.61 -14.93
C LEU A 122 5.79 -26.81 -13.45
N ARG A 123 7.03 -27.20 -13.18
CA ARG A 123 7.48 -27.71 -11.87
C ARG A 123 8.70 -26.98 -11.30
N LEU A 124 8.55 -25.69 -10.97
CA LEU A 124 9.52 -25.00 -10.12
C LEU A 124 9.10 -25.14 -8.65
N ASN A 125 9.67 -24.34 -7.75
CA ASN A 125 9.22 -24.22 -6.35
C ASN A 125 7.83 -23.55 -6.20
N GLN A 126 7.13 -23.29 -7.30
CA GLN A 126 5.69 -23.03 -7.40
C GLN A 126 5.14 -23.84 -8.60
N TRP A 127 3.87 -24.27 -8.55
CA TRP A 127 3.32 -25.30 -9.45
C TRP A 127 2.15 -24.82 -10.30
N ASN A 128 2.18 -25.13 -11.60
CA ASN A 128 1.07 -24.86 -12.52
C ASN A 128 0.54 -26.17 -13.11
N SER A 129 -0.78 -26.28 -13.26
CA SER A 129 -1.46 -27.54 -13.60
C SER A 129 -2.82 -27.31 -14.29
N LYS A 130 -3.53 -28.39 -14.63
CA LYS A 130 -4.87 -28.36 -15.26
C LYS A 130 -6.02 -28.77 -14.32
N LYS A 131 -5.74 -29.23 -13.10
CA LYS A 131 -6.74 -29.79 -12.17
C LYS A 131 -6.38 -29.44 -10.72
N PRO A 132 -7.37 -29.16 -9.86
CA PRO A 132 -7.12 -28.77 -8.47
C PRO A 132 -6.49 -29.86 -7.59
N GLY A 133 -5.74 -29.39 -6.60
CA GLY A 133 -5.83 -29.87 -5.22
C GLY A 133 -4.91 -31.00 -4.77
N LYS A 134 -4.78 -32.12 -5.50
CA LYS A 134 -4.11 -33.33 -4.95
C LYS A 134 -2.69 -33.08 -4.41
N ARG A 135 -1.90 -32.26 -5.12
CA ARG A 135 -0.49 -31.98 -4.78
C ARG A 135 -0.28 -31.04 -3.58
N VAL A 136 -1.30 -30.28 -3.18
CA VAL A 136 -1.21 -29.38 -2.02
C VAL A 136 -0.97 -30.18 -0.73
N LEU A 137 -1.65 -31.32 -0.62
CA LEU A 137 -1.49 -32.30 0.47
C LEU A 137 -0.17 -33.08 0.37
N GLU A 138 0.27 -33.44 -0.84
CA GLU A 138 1.55 -34.14 -1.07
C GLU A 138 2.75 -33.33 -0.50
N ILE A 139 2.76 -31.99 -0.70
CA ILE A 139 3.78 -31.11 -0.14
C ILE A 139 3.57 -30.85 1.36
N LEU A 140 2.32 -30.73 1.82
CA LEU A 140 2.01 -30.56 3.25
C LEU A 140 2.55 -31.74 4.07
N GLU A 141 2.44 -32.97 3.55
CA GLU A 141 2.93 -34.17 4.21
C GLU A 141 4.47 -34.25 4.21
N LEU A 142 5.15 -33.71 3.19
CA LEU A 142 6.62 -33.55 3.25
C LEU A 142 7.04 -32.57 4.35
N TYR A 143 6.28 -31.49 4.55
CA TYR A 143 6.55 -30.57 5.67
C TYR A 143 6.26 -31.22 7.03
N ALA A 144 5.19 -32.03 7.14
CA ALA A 144 4.87 -32.73 8.38
C ALA A 144 6.01 -33.67 8.79
N LYS A 145 6.57 -34.41 7.84
CA LYS A 145 7.76 -35.25 8.04
C LYS A 145 9.03 -34.47 8.40
N ILE A 146 9.20 -33.22 7.95
CA ILE A 146 10.31 -32.39 8.47
C ILE A 146 10.12 -32.14 9.97
N TYR A 147 8.91 -31.82 10.43
CA TYR A 147 8.63 -31.66 11.85
C TYR A 147 8.78 -32.99 12.61
N GLU A 148 8.11 -34.05 12.16
CA GLU A 148 7.97 -35.31 12.87
C GLU A 148 9.23 -36.19 12.75
N ASP A 149 9.65 -36.55 11.52
CA ASP A 149 10.80 -37.42 11.29
C ASP A 149 12.14 -36.75 11.60
N LEU A 150 12.38 -35.50 11.18
CA LEU A 150 13.68 -34.85 11.40
C LEU A 150 13.79 -34.14 12.74
N LEU A 151 12.78 -33.36 13.12
CA LEU A 151 12.84 -32.49 14.30
C LEU A 151 12.20 -33.08 15.56
N ALA A 152 11.58 -34.27 15.47
CA ALA A 152 10.86 -34.89 16.57
C ALA A 152 9.77 -33.98 17.19
N VAL A 153 9.17 -33.11 16.37
CA VAL A 153 8.09 -32.18 16.74
C VAL A 153 6.78 -32.68 16.13
N PRO A 154 5.70 -32.85 16.91
CA PRO A 154 4.38 -33.18 16.38
C PRO A 154 3.68 -31.93 15.82
N VAL A 155 2.80 -32.12 14.82
CA VAL A 155 2.02 -31.04 14.19
C VAL A 155 0.62 -31.51 13.82
N VAL A 156 -0.38 -30.62 13.92
CA VAL A 156 -1.73 -30.89 13.40
C VAL A 156 -1.79 -30.47 11.93
N ARG A 157 -2.28 -31.38 11.08
CA ARG A 157 -2.55 -31.17 9.66
C ARG A 157 -3.98 -30.63 9.49
N GLY A 158 -4.17 -29.51 8.80
CA GLY A 158 -5.51 -28.92 8.64
C GLY A 158 -5.65 -27.86 7.55
N ARG A 159 -6.89 -27.38 7.37
CA ARG A 159 -7.26 -26.26 6.48
C ARG A 159 -7.43 -24.98 7.31
N LYS A 160 -7.04 -23.81 6.80
CA LYS A 160 -7.43 -22.53 7.42
C LYS A 160 -8.93 -22.25 7.22
N THR A 161 -9.54 -21.49 8.12
CA THR A 161 -10.87 -20.90 7.90
C THR A 161 -10.80 -19.87 6.76
N GLU A 162 -11.94 -19.38 6.30
CA GLU A 162 -11.98 -18.38 5.23
C GLU A 162 -11.48 -16.98 5.69
N ASN A 163 -11.46 -16.71 7.01
CA ASN A 163 -10.81 -15.52 7.61
C ASN A 163 -9.28 -15.67 7.69
N GLU A 164 -8.75 -16.85 8.05
CA GLU A 164 -7.30 -17.09 8.23
C GLU A 164 -6.58 -17.66 6.98
N ARG A 165 -7.27 -17.84 5.84
CA ARG A 165 -6.63 -18.27 4.58
C ARG A 165 -5.80 -17.14 3.95
N PHE A 166 -4.98 -17.50 2.96
CA PHE A 166 -4.31 -16.51 2.13
C PHE A 166 -5.32 -15.90 1.16
N ALA A 167 -5.51 -14.58 1.17
CA ALA A 167 -6.53 -13.89 0.37
C ALA A 167 -6.38 -14.10 -1.15
N GLY A 168 -5.16 -14.29 -1.66
CA GLY A 168 -4.93 -14.66 -3.07
C GLY A 168 -5.19 -16.14 -3.37
N GLY A 169 -5.41 -16.98 -2.35
CA GLY A 169 -5.62 -18.42 -2.45
C GLY A 169 -7.09 -18.80 -2.54
N TYR A 170 -7.40 -19.85 -3.31
CA TYR A 170 -8.70 -20.51 -3.28
C TYR A 170 -8.91 -21.25 -1.94
N TYR A 171 -7.87 -21.92 -1.43
CA TYR A 171 -7.79 -22.37 -0.03
C TYR A 171 -6.34 -22.50 0.46
N THR A 172 -6.15 -22.45 1.78
CA THR A 172 -4.87 -22.70 2.45
C THR A 172 -4.92 -23.96 3.30
N MET A 173 -3.97 -24.87 3.08
CA MET A 173 -3.66 -25.97 4.00
C MET A 173 -2.42 -25.62 4.82
N THR A 174 -2.36 -26.07 6.07
CA THR A 174 -1.37 -25.60 7.05
C THR A 174 -0.95 -26.72 8.01
N LEU A 175 0.21 -26.53 8.63
CA LEU A 175 0.65 -27.31 9.79
C LEU A 175 0.70 -26.39 10.99
N GLU A 176 -0.05 -26.71 12.04
CA GLU A 176 -0.07 -25.96 13.28
C GLU A 176 0.66 -26.76 14.38
N GLY A 177 1.67 -26.13 14.97
CA GLY A 177 2.38 -26.64 16.16
C GLY A 177 1.93 -25.90 17.43
N TYR A 178 2.48 -26.29 18.57
CA TYR A 178 2.13 -25.75 19.88
C TYR A 178 3.36 -25.58 20.77
N ILE A 179 3.37 -24.52 21.58
CA ILE A 179 4.46 -24.19 22.51
C ILE A 179 3.93 -24.26 23.96
N PRO A 180 4.13 -25.38 24.70
CA PRO A 180 3.52 -25.59 26.02
C PRO A 180 3.84 -24.50 27.05
N SER A 181 5.08 -24.00 27.05
CA SER A 181 5.55 -23.01 28.04
C SER A 181 4.73 -21.71 28.05
N ASN A 182 4.16 -21.29 26.91
CA ASN A 182 3.39 -20.06 26.77
C ASN A 182 1.95 -20.25 26.26
N GLY A 183 1.51 -21.49 26.01
CA GLY A 183 0.14 -21.82 25.59
C GLY A 183 -0.23 -21.42 24.16
N ARG A 184 0.74 -21.11 23.29
CA ARG A 184 0.45 -20.56 21.96
C ARG A 184 0.57 -21.61 20.85
N GLY A 185 -0.45 -21.65 20.00
CA GLY A 185 -0.37 -22.28 18.67
C GLY A 185 0.57 -21.49 17.75
N ILE A 186 1.28 -22.18 16.87
CA ILE A 186 2.23 -21.57 15.93
C ILE A 186 2.22 -22.26 14.57
N GLN A 187 1.92 -21.47 13.53
CA GLN A 187 1.91 -21.93 12.15
C GLN A 187 3.33 -22.31 11.70
N GLY A 188 3.54 -23.62 11.45
CA GLY A 188 4.82 -24.19 11.08
C GLY A 188 5.12 -24.16 9.58
N ALA A 189 4.13 -24.48 8.74
CA ALA A 189 4.25 -24.43 7.28
C ALA A 189 2.90 -24.21 6.60
N THR A 190 2.93 -23.83 5.31
CA THR A 190 1.72 -23.52 4.51
C THR A 190 1.82 -24.07 3.09
N SER A 191 0.69 -24.53 2.54
CA SER A 191 0.54 -25.05 1.18
C SER A 191 -0.81 -24.57 0.63
N HIS A 192 -0.80 -23.73 -0.40
CA HIS A 192 -1.95 -23.03 -0.93
C HIS A 192 -2.39 -23.64 -2.27
N CYS A 193 -3.70 -23.84 -2.45
CA CYS A 193 -4.27 -23.87 -3.79
C CYS A 193 -4.61 -22.43 -4.17
N LEU A 194 -3.99 -21.91 -5.23
CA LEU A 194 -4.23 -20.54 -5.71
C LEU A 194 -5.42 -20.45 -6.68
N GLY A 195 -6.04 -21.59 -7.00
CA GLY A 195 -7.12 -21.68 -7.97
C GLY A 195 -6.67 -21.17 -9.33
N GLN A 196 -7.44 -20.24 -9.89
CA GLN A 196 -7.12 -19.48 -11.09
C GLN A 196 -6.92 -17.98 -10.82
N ASN A 197 -6.80 -17.56 -9.56
CA ASN A 197 -6.82 -16.14 -9.17
C ASN A 197 -5.65 -15.37 -9.84
N PHE A 198 -4.44 -15.86 -9.63
CA PHE A 198 -3.22 -15.29 -10.20
C PHE A 198 -3.10 -15.53 -11.72
N SER A 199 -3.57 -16.66 -12.22
CA SER A 199 -3.54 -16.96 -13.67
C SER A 199 -4.49 -16.07 -14.48
N LYS A 200 -5.54 -15.51 -13.86
CA LYS A 200 -6.37 -14.46 -14.45
C LYS A 200 -5.67 -13.10 -14.36
N MET A 201 -5.10 -12.78 -13.19
CA MET A 201 -4.38 -11.51 -12.94
C MET A 201 -3.14 -11.30 -13.83
N PHE A 202 -2.45 -12.39 -14.22
CA PHE A 202 -1.19 -12.35 -15.00
C PHE A 202 -1.32 -12.98 -16.40
N ASP A 203 -2.54 -13.21 -16.87
CA ASP A 203 -2.89 -13.89 -18.14
C ASP A 203 -2.06 -15.16 -18.43
N ILE A 204 -2.09 -16.11 -17.49
CA ILE A 204 -1.47 -17.42 -17.66
C ILE A 204 -2.54 -18.41 -18.15
N ALA A 205 -2.75 -18.42 -19.47
CA ALA A 205 -3.70 -19.32 -20.14
C ALA A 205 -2.99 -20.31 -21.09
N VAL A 206 -3.66 -21.44 -21.36
CA VAL A 206 -3.29 -22.39 -22.42
C VAL A 206 -4.48 -22.60 -23.36
N GLN A 207 -4.21 -22.99 -24.60
CA GLN A 207 -5.28 -23.50 -25.48
C GLN A 207 -5.97 -24.71 -24.83
N ASP A 208 -7.31 -24.73 -24.84
CA ASP A 208 -8.10 -25.83 -24.30
C ASP A 208 -7.82 -27.14 -25.09
N PRO A 209 -7.50 -28.27 -24.43
CA PRO A 209 -7.31 -29.55 -25.11
C PRO A 209 -8.61 -30.27 -25.52
N VAL A 210 -9.80 -29.71 -25.25
CA VAL A 210 -11.12 -30.33 -25.46
C VAL A 210 -12.06 -29.46 -26.32
N GLY A 211 -11.79 -28.17 -26.51
CA GLY A 211 -12.64 -27.26 -27.29
C GLY A 211 -11.89 -26.08 -27.89
N GLU A 212 -12.61 -25.20 -28.59
CA GLU A 212 -12.06 -23.97 -29.15
C GLU A 212 -12.07 -22.85 -28.10
N GLY A 213 -10.89 -22.55 -27.53
CA GLY A 213 -10.75 -21.47 -26.56
C GLY A 213 -9.44 -21.51 -25.77
N HIS A 214 -9.32 -20.60 -24.81
CA HIS A 214 -8.22 -20.52 -23.86
C HIS A 214 -8.71 -20.73 -22.41
N VAL A 215 -7.94 -21.46 -21.62
CA VAL A 215 -8.25 -21.78 -20.22
C VAL A 215 -7.09 -21.40 -19.30
N HIS A 216 -7.39 -20.65 -18.23
CA HIS A 216 -6.41 -20.24 -17.23
C HIS A 216 -5.91 -21.42 -16.39
N VAL A 217 -4.61 -21.45 -16.07
CA VAL A 217 -3.98 -22.58 -15.41
C VAL A 217 -4.28 -22.65 -13.90
N TRP A 218 -4.38 -23.87 -13.35
CA TRP A 218 -4.57 -24.08 -11.91
C TRP A 218 -3.22 -24.03 -11.18
N GLN A 219 -3.04 -23.05 -10.29
CA GLN A 219 -1.78 -22.78 -9.62
C GLN A 219 -1.77 -23.22 -8.14
N ASN A 220 -0.59 -23.57 -7.62
CA ASN A 220 -0.35 -23.84 -6.20
C ASN A 220 1.01 -23.24 -5.77
N SER A 221 1.10 -22.74 -4.54
CA SER A 221 2.36 -22.28 -3.92
C SER A 221 2.48 -22.81 -2.50
N TRP A 222 3.70 -22.88 -1.96
CA TRP A 222 3.97 -23.44 -0.64
C TRP A 222 5.19 -22.77 0.01
N ALA A 223 5.23 -22.76 1.33
CA ALA A 223 6.36 -22.22 2.07
C ALA A 223 6.56 -22.90 3.43
N PHE A 224 7.84 -23.09 3.75
CA PHE A 224 8.35 -23.28 5.11
C PHE A 224 9.56 -22.35 5.30
N SER A 225 9.93 -22.05 6.54
CA SER A 225 11.00 -21.08 6.84
C SER A 225 11.82 -21.51 8.06
N THR A 226 12.87 -20.77 8.37
CA THR A 226 13.72 -20.97 9.56
C THR A 226 12.96 -20.91 10.89
N ARG A 227 11.70 -20.44 10.93
CA ARG A 227 10.77 -20.59 12.07
C ARG A 227 10.74 -22.02 12.61
N VAL A 228 10.85 -23.01 11.73
CA VAL A 228 10.91 -24.45 12.06
C VAL A 228 11.98 -24.78 13.11
N ILE A 229 13.12 -24.08 13.07
CA ILE A 229 14.23 -24.26 14.02
C ILE A 229 13.87 -23.64 15.38
N GLY A 230 13.25 -22.46 15.40
CA GLY A 230 12.76 -21.83 16.62
C GLY A 230 11.72 -22.70 17.33
N VAL A 231 10.78 -23.31 16.57
CA VAL A 231 9.81 -24.27 17.12
C VAL A 231 10.49 -25.48 17.76
N MET A 232 11.48 -26.08 17.08
CA MET A 232 12.29 -27.18 17.64
C MET A 232 12.99 -26.78 18.96
N VAL A 233 13.60 -25.59 19.02
CA VAL A 233 14.25 -25.08 20.25
C VAL A 233 13.23 -24.85 21.37
N MET A 234 12.12 -24.17 21.08
CA MET A 234 11.07 -23.86 22.05
C MET A 234 10.40 -25.11 22.64
N ILE A 235 10.24 -26.18 21.84
CA ILE A 235 9.70 -27.46 22.31
C ILE A 235 10.74 -28.23 23.12
N HIS A 236 11.90 -28.56 22.53
CA HIS A 236 12.84 -29.54 23.12
C HIS A 236 13.81 -28.97 24.14
N GLY A 237 14.17 -27.68 24.06
CA GLY A 237 15.13 -27.06 24.98
C GLY A 237 14.66 -27.07 26.44
N ASP A 238 15.61 -27.02 27.37
CA ASP A 238 15.37 -27.01 28.82
C ASP A 238 16.29 -26.00 29.53
N ASP A 239 16.28 -25.99 30.87
CA ASP A 239 17.06 -25.06 31.70
C ASP A 239 18.57 -25.34 31.70
N LYS A 240 19.04 -26.36 30.97
CA LYS A 240 20.46 -26.57 30.67
C LYS A 240 20.87 -26.02 29.30
N GLY A 241 19.92 -25.70 28.42
CA GLY A 241 20.17 -25.20 27.07
C GLY A 241 19.42 -25.97 25.98
N LEU A 242 20.07 -26.14 24.82
CA LEU A 242 19.50 -26.87 23.70
C LEU A 242 19.35 -28.36 23.99
N VAL A 243 18.37 -28.98 23.32
CA VAL A 243 18.28 -30.43 23.14
C VAL A 243 18.03 -30.67 21.65
N LEU A 244 19.06 -31.10 20.91
CA LEU A 244 18.94 -31.26 19.46
C LEU A 244 18.48 -32.69 19.10
N PRO A 245 17.51 -32.85 18.18
CA PRO A 245 17.17 -34.15 17.62
C PRO A 245 18.38 -34.77 16.89
N PRO A 246 18.76 -36.03 17.17
CA PRO A 246 19.92 -36.70 16.58
C PRO A 246 20.03 -36.61 15.05
N ARG A 247 18.91 -36.57 14.32
CA ARG A 247 18.93 -36.48 12.86
C ARG A 247 19.48 -35.14 12.35
N VAL A 248 19.23 -34.01 13.04
CA VAL A 248 19.71 -32.67 12.64
C VAL A 248 20.91 -32.13 13.46
N ALA A 249 21.26 -32.76 14.58
CA ALA A 249 22.39 -32.31 15.42
C ALA A 249 23.74 -32.34 14.67
N LYS A 250 24.45 -31.20 14.61
CA LYS A 250 25.76 -31.08 13.91
C LYS A 250 26.80 -32.06 14.44
N ILE A 251 26.87 -32.19 15.77
CA ILE A 251 27.58 -33.25 16.48
C ILE A 251 26.49 -34.08 17.16
N GLN A 252 26.46 -35.38 16.85
CA GLN A 252 25.51 -36.33 17.42
C GLN A 252 26.05 -36.96 18.71
N VAL A 253 27.38 -37.14 18.77
CA VAL A 253 28.08 -37.79 19.86
C VAL A 253 29.35 -36.99 20.18
N VAL A 254 29.57 -36.62 21.44
CA VAL A 254 30.84 -36.04 21.89
C VAL A 254 31.52 -36.97 22.89
N ILE A 255 32.80 -37.25 22.66
CA ILE A 255 33.64 -38.03 23.56
C ILE A 255 34.44 -37.06 24.44
N VAL A 256 34.28 -37.17 25.76
CA VAL A 256 35.03 -36.38 26.74
C VAL A 256 35.98 -37.32 27.50
N PRO A 257 37.30 -37.15 27.38
CA PRO A 257 38.27 -37.86 28.21
C PRO A 257 38.15 -37.45 29.68
N VAL A 258 38.01 -38.42 30.59
CA VAL A 258 37.78 -38.19 32.02
C VAL A 258 38.84 -38.85 32.91
N GLY A 259 39.00 -38.36 34.14
CA GLY A 259 39.93 -38.94 35.12
C GLY A 259 41.42 -38.59 34.90
N ILE A 260 41.75 -37.80 33.87
CA ILE A 260 43.09 -37.21 33.71
C ILE A 260 43.32 -36.25 34.88
N SER A 261 44.45 -36.41 35.56
CA SER A 261 44.85 -35.63 36.75
C SER A 261 46.35 -35.29 36.74
N LYS A 262 46.79 -34.38 37.60
CA LYS A 262 48.23 -34.05 37.82
C LYS A 262 49.12 -35.24 38.25
N LYS A 263 48.54 -36.42 38.51
CA LYS A 263 49.25 -37.67 38.83
C LYS A 263 49.30 -38.67 37.65
N THR A 264 48.81 -38.27 36.47
CA THR A 264 48.81 -39.08 35.24
C THR A 264 50.10 -38.78 34.49
N THR A 265 50.85 -39.80 34.04
CA THR A 265 52.04 -39.57 33.22
C THR A 265 51.62 -39.15 31.80
N ALA A 266 52.53 -38.51 31.05
CA ALA A 266 52.25 -38.05 29.69
C ALA A 266 51.84 -39.22 28.78
N GLU A 267 52.59 -40.33 28.83
CA GLU A 267 52.36 -41.52 28.01
C GLU A 267 51.03 -42.20 28.35
N ALA A 268 50.56 -42.08 29.61
CA ALA A 268 49.27 -42.60 30.04
C ALA A 268 48.08 -41.68 29.68
N LYS A 269 48.33 -40.37 29.54
CA LYS A 269 47.37 -39.40 29.00
C LYS A 269 47.23 -39.57 27.49
N ASP A 270 48.34 -39.62 26.76
CA ASP A 270 48.34 -39.64 25.30
C ASP A 270 47.70 -40.93 24.77
N ARG A 271 48.03 -42.10 25.35
CA ARG A 271 47.34 -43.38 25.04
C ARG A 271 45.83 -43.35 25.27
N LEU A 272 45.32 -42.56 26.23
CA LEU A 272 43.89 -42.40 26.47
C LEU A 272 43.24 -41.52 25.41
N LEU A 273 43.97 -40.52 24.90
CA LEU A 273 43.53 -39.67 23.79
C LEU A 273 43.54 -40.46 22.46
N ASP A 274 44.58 -41.25 22.21
CA ASP A 274 44.66 -42.15 21.04
C ASP A 274 43.48 -43.13 21.02
N GLN A 275 43.15 -43.76 22.15
CA GLN A 275 41.99 -44.65 22.28
C GLN A 275 40.65 -43.91 22.11
N ALA A 276 40.52 -42.68 22.61
CA ALA A 276 39.33 -41.86 22.38
C ALA A 276 39.17 -41.50 20.89
N ASP A 277 40.29 -41.28 20.18
CA ASP A 277 40.29 -40.98 18.75
C ASP A 277 40.05 -42.23 17.88
N GLU A 278 40.54 -43.41 18.29
CA GLU A 278 40.20 -44.70 17.69
C GLU A 278 38.69 -44.97 17.77
N ILE A 279 38.06 -44.71 18.92
CA ILE A 279 36.61 -44.81 19.08
C ILE A 279 35.88 -43.80 18.18
N ARG A 280 36.37 -42.54 18.09
CA ARG A 280 35.85 -41.51 17.17
C ARG A 280 35.94 -41.96 15.70
N ALA A 281 37.08 -42.49 15.29
CA ALA A 281 37.35 -42.94 13.93
C ALA A 281 36.45 -44.14 13.56
N THR A 282 36.31 -45.10 14.47
CA THR A 282 35.45 -46.27 14.31
C THR A 282 33.97 -45.86 14.13
N LEU A 283 33.45 -45.00 14.99
CA LEU A 283 32.06 -44.51 14.88
C LEU A 283 31.82 -43.62 13.64
N LYS A 284 32.82 -42.85 13.19
CA LYS A 284 32.76 -42.10 11.92
C LYS A 284 32.78 -43.01 10.69
N LYS A 285 33.63 -44.04 10.69
CA LYS A 285 33.88 -44.91 9.52
C LYS A 285 32.81 -45.97 9.33
N GLU A 286 32.45 -46.68 10.40
CA GLU A 286 31.56 -47.84 10.33
C GLU A 286 30.10 -47.43 10.51
N ALA A 287 29.80 -46.66 11.57
CA ALA A 287 28.45 -46.23 11.89
C ALA A 287 28.03 -44.91 11.18
N ARG A 288 28.95 -44.27 10.44
CA ARG A 288 28.74 -43.00 9.70
C ARG A 288 28.23 -41.84 10.58
N LEU A 289 28.54 -41.85 11.87
CA LEU A 289 28.05 -40.88 12.84
C LEU A 289 28.88 -39.59 12.88
N ARG A 290 28.22 -38.48 13.20
CA ARG A 290 28.84 -37.16 13.40
C ARG A 290 29.40 -37.07 14.83
N VAL A 291 30.57 -37.68 15.05
CA VAL A 291 31.25 -37.76 16.35
C VAL A 291 32.35 -36.70 16.47
N ASP A 292 32.62 -36.20 17.68
CA ASP A 292 33.85 -35.46 17.97
C ASP A 292 34.47 -35.80 19.34
N VAL A 293 35.72 -35.39 19.58
CA VAL A 293 36.45 -35.62 20.85
C VAL A 293 36.89 -34.28 21.43
N ASP A 294 36.50 -34.00 22.66
CA ASP A 294 36.89 -32.77 23.35
C ASP A 294 38.24 -32.92 24.07
N THR A 295 39.31 -32.66 23.34
CA THR A 295 40.69 -32.67 23.85
C THR A 295 41.13 -31.36 24.49
N ARG A 296 40.30 -30.30 24.50
CA ARG A 296 40.67 -28.95 24.97
C ARG A 296 41.32 -28.96 26.37
N GLU A 297 42.51 -28.40 26.51
CA GLU A 297 43.17 -28.29 27.81
C GLU A 297 42.67 -27.07 28.62
N GLY A 298 43.06 -26.96 29.88
CA GLY A 298 42.62 -25.90 30.80
C GLY A 298 41.22 -26.10 31.40
N TYR A 299 40.28 -26.67 30.65
CA TYR A 299 38.89 -26.88 31.11
C TYR A 299 38.69 -28.20 31.88
N THR A 300 37.88 -28.16 32.94
CA THR A 300 37.52 -29.36 33.71
C THR A 300 36.51 -30.22 32.94
N PRO A 301 36.41 -31.55 33.21
CA PRO A 301 35.36 -32.38 32.61
C PRO A 301 33.95 -31.86 32.88
N ALA A 302 33.67 -31.34 34.07
CA ALA A 302 32.36 -30.74 34.40
C ALA A 302 32.05 -29.49 33.55
N TRP A 303 33.04 -28.63 33.33
CA TRP A 303 32.91 -27.49 32.43
C TRP A 303 32.56 -27.94 30.99
N LYS A 304 33.26 -28.97 30.49
CA LYS A 304 32.99 -29.56 29.17
C LYS A 304 31.61 -30.21 29.10
N PHE A 305 31.16 -30.86 30.16
CA PHE A 305 29.82 -31.44 30.24
C PHE A 305 28.76 -30.35 30.04
N ASN A 306 28.92 -29.21 30.73
CA ASN A 306 28.01 -28.08 30.61
C ASN A 306 28.04 -27.43 29.21
N ASP A 307 29.22 -27.17 28.63
CA ASP A 307 29.34 -26.59 27.28
C ASP A 307 28.64 -27.45 26.20
N TRP A 308 28.77 -28.78 26.27
CA TRP A 308 28.10 -29.68 25.32
C TRP A 308 26.63 -29.98 25.64
N GLU A 309 26.21 -29.89 26.92
CA GLU A 309 24.79 -29.93 27.28
C GLU A 309 24.05 -28.66 26.84
N LEU A 310 24.68 -27.48 27.02
CA LEU A 310 24.21 -26.19 26.51
C LEU A 310 24.03 -26.19 24.99
N LYS A 311 25.02 -26.73 24.27
CA LYS A 311 25.00 -26.91 22.80
C LYS A 311 24.14 -28.09 22.33
N GLY A 312 23.50 -28.80 23.26
CA GLY A 312 22.48 -29.81 22.96
C GLY A 312 22.96 -31.04 22.20
N VAL A 313 24.22 -31.45 22.36
CA VAL A 313 24.74 -32.68 21.75
C VAL A 313 23.95 -33.89 22.29
N PRO A 314 23.30 -34.71 21.45
CA PRO A 314 22.33 -35.71 21.91
C PRO A 314 22.89 -36.77 22.87
N LEU A 315 24.14 -37.19 22.66
CA LEU A 315 24.82 -38.21 23.47
C LEU A 315 26.23 -37.74 23.84
N ARG A 316 26.54 -37.73 25.14
CA ARG A 316 27.93 -37.64 25.60
C ARG A 316 28.44 -39.05 25.94
N LEU A 317 29.65 -39.32 25.50
CA LEU A 317 30.46 -40.47 25.89
C LEU A 317 31.59 -39.98 26.82
N GLU A 318 31.77 -40.67 27.93
CA GLU A 318 32.71 -40.35 29.00
C GLU A 318 33.70 -41.53 29.12
N PHE A 319 34.98 -41.27 28.81
CA PHE A 319 35.99 -42.33 28.70
C PHE A 319 37.23 -42.00 29.54
N GLY A 320 37.52 -42.80 30.56
CA GLY A 320 38.68 -42.62 31.42
C GLY A 320 39.47 -43.91 31.70
N PRO A 321 40.58 -43.81 32.46
CA PRO A 321 41.44 -44.97 32.76
C PRO A 321 40.76 -46.10 33.55
N LYS A 322 39.57 -45.89 34.11
CA LYS A 322 38.74 -46.93 34.74
C LYS A 322 37.89 -47.71 33.73
N ASP A 323 37.46 -47.03 32.66
CA ASP A 323 36.54 -47.55 31.64
C ASP A 323 37.33 -48.29 30.55
N ALA A 324 38.48 -47.73 30.16
CA ALA A 324 39.49 -48.39 29.33
C ALA A 324 39.91 -49.75 29.90
N LYS A 325 40.17 -49.83 31.23
CA LYS A 325 40.49 -51.09 31.94
C LYS A 325 39.35 -52.11 31.99
N LYS A 326 38.11 -51.69 31.71
CA LYS A 326 36.90 -52.53 31.69
C LYS A 326 36.42 -52.86 30.28
N GLY A 327 37.02 -52.29 29.23
CA GLY A 327 36.53 -52.41 27.86
C GLY A 327 35.19 -51.72 27.61
N VAL A 328 34.85 -50.67 28.38
CA VAL A 328 33.59 -49.94 28.28
C VAL A 328 33.80 -48.44 28.09
N VAL A 329 32.72 -47.76 27.72
CA VAL A 329 32.58 -46.30 27.72
C VAL A 329 31.33 -45.96 28.54
N SER A 330 31.40 -44.95 29.41
CA SER A 330 30.23 -44.45 30.14
C SER A 330 29.45 -43.47 29.25
N TYR A 331 28.12 -43.36 29.39
CA TYR A 331 27.32 -42.41 28.62
C TYR A 331 26.42 -41.53 29.48
N THR A 332 26.10 -40.35 28.95
CA THR A 332 24.98 -39.50 29.39
C THR A 332 24.14 -39.09 28.17
N GLN A 333 22.83 -39.37 28.19
CA GLN A 333 21.88 -38.95 27.16
C GLN A 333 21.33 -37.54 27.46
N ARG A 334 21.27 -36.65 26.47
CA ARG A 334 20.94 -35.22 26.70
C ARG A 334 19.48 -34.93 27.03
N TYR A 335 18.53 -35.64 26.40
CA TYR A 335 17.09 -35.31 26.48
C TYR A 335 16.41 -35.83 27.76
N ASN A 336 16.99 -36.82 28.45
CA ASN A 336 16.43 -37.45 29.66
C ASN A 336 17.44 -37.55 30.82
N ASN A 337 18.70 -37.14 30.63
CA ASN A 337 19.81 -37.29 31.59
C ASN A 337 20.12 -38.74 32.00
N GLU A 338 19.66 -39.74 31.24
CA GLU A 338 19.90 -41.17 31.51
C GLU A 338 21.39 -41.50 31.32
N LYS A 339 21.92 -42.35 32.20
CA LYS A 339 23.33 -42.75 32.23
C LYS A 339 23.49 -44.26 32.32
N GLY A 340 24.55 -44.77 31.69
CA GLY A 340 24.90 -46.19 31.70
C GLY A 340 26.29 -46.42 31.12
N THR A 341 26.57 -47.65 30.72
CA THR A 341 27.83 -48.04 30.06
C THR A 341 27.58 -48.88 28.81
N ILE A 342 28.45 -48.74 27.83
CA ILE A 342 28.44 -49.48 26.56
C ILE A 342 29.77 -50.23 26.42
N ARG A 343 29.75 -51.51 26.01
CA ARG A 343 30.98 -52.24 25.69
C ARG A 343 31.58 -51.71 24.39
N ILE A 344 32.89 -51.45 24.36
CA ILE A 344 33.58 -50.89 23.19
C ILE A 344 33.35 -51.76 21.94
N ALA A 345 33.38 -53.08 22.10
CA ALA A 345 33.12 -54.04 21.02
C ALA A 345 31.71 -53.98 20.41
N GLU A 346 30.73 -53.35 21.07
CA GLU A 346 29.34 -53.23 20.61
C GLU A 346 28.96 -51.80 20.21
N ILE A 347 29.88 -50.84 20.35
CA ILE A 347 29.59 -49.41 20.29
C ILE A 347 29.03 -48.97 18.93
N THR A 348 29.51 -49.58 17.85
CA THR A 348 29.07 -49.32 16.46
C THR A 348 27.65 -49.81 16.17
N THR A 349 27.12 -50.75 16.96
CA THR A 349 25.73 -51.22 16.83
C THR A 349 24.80 -50.60 17.88
N THR A 350 25.34 -50.24 19.05
CA THR A 350 24.56 -49.73 20.19
C THR A 350 24.30 -48.23 20.05
N VAL A 351 25.30 -47.43 19.69
CA VAL A 351 25.16 -45.96 19.60
C VAL A 351 24.15 -45.54 18.52
N PRO A 352 24.11 -46.12 17.29
CA PRO A 352 23.07 -45.79 16.33
C PRO A 352 21.65 -46.12 16.82
N LYS A 353 21.46 -47.25 17.51
CA LYS A 353 20.16 -47.62 18.11
C LYS A 353 19.75 -46.64 19.20
N MET A 354 20.68 -46.21 20.04
CA MET A 354 20.42 -45.19 21.07
C MET A 354 20.05 -43.84 20.45
N LEU A 355 20.73 -43.39 19.40
CA LEU A 355 20.37 -42.14 18.71
C LEU A 355 18.97 -42.22 18.08
N GLU A 356 18.57 -43.38 17.54
CA GLU A 356 17.23 -43.58 16.99
C GLU A 356 16.15 -43.66 18.10
N GLU A 357 16.41 -44.28 19.25
CA GLU A 357 15.49 -44.22 20.39
C GLU A 357 15.47 -42.87 21.12
N ILE A 358 16.54 -42.08 21.09
CA ILE A 358 16.53 -40.67 21.52
C ILE A 358 15.59 -39.86 20.61
N GLN A 359 15.69 -40.01 19.29
CA GLN A 359 14.81 -39.32 18.33
C GLN A 359 13.34 -39.66 18.60
N LYS A 360 13.01 -40.96 18.76
CA LYS A 360 11.64 -41.39 19.10
C LYS A 360 11.21 -40.97 20.51
N GLY A 361 12.10 -41.00 21.49
CA GLY A 361 11.83 -40.61 22.88
C GLY A 361 11.50 -39.12 23.01
N MET A 362 12.21 -38.27 22.26
CA MET A 362 11.88 -36.85 22.10
C MET A 362 10.50 -36.65 21.46
N PHE A 363 10.21 -37.36 20.36
CA PHE A 363 8.92 -37.27 19.68
C PHE A 363 7.76 -37.71 20.59
N ARG A 364 7.85 -38.90 21.20
CA ARG A 364 6.83 -39.44 22.14
C ARG A 364 6.53 -38.46 23.28
N ARG A 365 7.54 -37.77 23.82
CA ARG A 365 7.36 -36.77 24.89
C ARG A 365 6.62 -35.54 24.36
N ALA A 366 7.07 -34.98 23.24
CA ALA A 366 6.43 -33.80 22.66
C ALA A 366 4.98 -34.07 22.22
N ASP A 367 4.72 -35.24 21.63
CA ASP A 367 3.38 -35.70 21.23
C ASP A 367 2.46 -35.93 22.42
N ALA A 368 2.95 -36.50 23.53
CA ALA A 368 2.17 -36.65 24.76
C ALA A 368 1.72 -35.27 25.30
N THR A 369 2.64 -34.34 25.50
CA THR A 369 2.33 -32.98 25.99
C THR A 369 1.43 -32.19 25.02
N PHE A 370 1.57 -32.39 23.70
CA PHE A 370 0.71 -31.75 22.70
C PHE A 370 -0.69 -32.37 22.60
N LYS A 371 -0.88 -33.62 23.04
CA LYS A 371 -2.20 -34.26 23.17
C LYS A 371 -2.87 -33.89 24.49
N GLU A 372 -2.10 -33.83 25.57
CA GLU A 372 -2.54 -33.37 26.89
C GLU A 372 -3.12 -31.94 26.83
N HIS A 373 -2.40 -31.02 26.21
CA HIS A 373 -2.83 -29.62 26.01
C HIS A 373 -3.75 -29.40 24.79
N ARG A 374 -4.46 -30.42 24.30
CA ARG A 374 -5.42 -30.28 23.19
C ARG A 374 -6.79 -30.83 23.59
N ARG A 375 -7.57 -30.01 24.30
CA ARG A 375 -8.89 -30.38 24.83
C ARG A 375 -9.98 -30.22 23.78
N VAL A 376 -10.98 -31.09 23.83
CA VAL A 376 -12.27 -30.85 23.17
C VAL A 376 -13.15 -30.06 24.14
N VAL A 377 -13.75 -28.97 23.68
CA VAL A 377 -14.58 -28.07 24.48
C VAL A 377 -15.92 -27.86 23.77
N THR A 378 -17.01 -28.26 24.43
CA THR A 378 -18.38 -28.24 23.91
C THR A 378 -19.33 -27.35 24.72
N VAL A 379 -18.85 -26.74 25.81
CA VAL A 379 -19.57 -25.75 26.63
C VAL A 379 -18.75 -24.45 26.62
N TRP A 380 -19.43 -23.31 26.46
CA TRP A 380 -18.74 -22.01 26.32
C TRP A 380 -17.95 -21.62 27.57
N ASP A 381 -18.50 -21.87 28.76
CA ASP A 381 -17.92 -21.43 30.04
C ASP A 381 -16.55 -22.10 30.33
N ASP A 382 -16.32 -23.30 29.79
CA ASP A 382 -15.04 -24.02 29.88
C ASP A 382 -13.91 -23.40 29.02
N VAL A 383 -14.25 -22.56 28.02
CA VAL A 383 -13.27 -22.00 27.06
C VAL A 383 -12.22 -21.15 27.75
N MET A 384 -12.64 -20.23 28.63
CA MET A 384 -11.69 -19.34 29.33
C MET A 384 -10.81 -20.13 30.30
N GLY A 385 -11.37 -21.11 31.00
CA GLY A 385 -10.61 -22.00 31.87
C GLY A 385 -9.56 -22.83 31.11
N ALA A 386 -9.89 -23.33 29.91
CA ALA A 386 -8.93 -24.03 29.06
C ALA A 386 -7.79 -23.10 28.57
N LEU A 387 -8.13 -21.88 28.14
CA LEU A 387 -7.13 -20.90 27.69
C LEU A 387 -6.21 -20.43 28.82
N GLU A 388 -6.72 -20.26 30.05
CA GLU A 388 -5.93 -19.96 31.25
C GLU A 388 -4.99 -21.11 31.63
N ASN A 389 -5.44 -22.35 31.45
CA ASN A 389 -4.60 -23.56 31.57
C ASN A 389 -3.62 -23.75 30.39
N LYS A 390 -3.48 -22.75 29.50
CA LYS A 390 -2.60 -22.75 28.31
C LYS A 390 -2.97 -23.78 27.24
N ASP A 391 -4.16 -24.35 27.28
CA ASP A 391 -4.59 -25.41 26.36
C ASP A 391 -5.03 -24.86 24.99
N LEU A 392 -4.86 -25.68 23.95
CA LEU A 392 -5.56 -25.50 22.68
C LEU A 392 -6.94 -26.17 22.74
N VAL A 393 -7.96 -25.47 22.28
CA VAL A 393 -9.34 -25.99 22.25
C VAL A 393 -9.74 -26.45 20.85
N LEU A 394 -10.36 -27.63 20.79
CA LEU A 394 -11.11 -28.16 19.66
C LEU A 394 -12.59 -27.92 19.93
N ILE A 395 -13.24 -27.10 19.09
CA ILE A 395 -14.58 -26.58 19.35
C ILE A 395 -15.55 -26.92 18.20
N PRO A 396 -16.83 -27.26 18.46
CA PRO A 396 -17.86 -27.28 17.43
C PRO A 396 -18.03 -25.87 16.85
N PHE A 397 -17.78 -25.70 15.55
CA PHE A 397 -17.72 -24.37 14.93
C PHE A 397 -18.39 -24.34 13.55
N PHE A 398 -19.22 -23.32 13.32
CA PHE A 398 -20.04 -23.16 12.11
C PHE A 398 -19.24 -22.68 10.87
N LEU A 399 -17.95 -22.41 11.03
CA LEU A 399 -17.03 -21.91 9.98
C LEU A 399 -17.36 -20.52 9.41
N ASP A 400 -18.35 -19.82 9.95
CA ASP A 400 -18.66 -18.42 9.60
C ASP A 400 -17.64 -17.43 10.18
N GLY A 401 -17.24 -16.45 9.36
CA GLY A 401 -16.26 -15.44 9.74
C GLY A 401 -16.72 -14.55 10.91
N LYS A 402 -17.98 -14.11 10.92
CA LYS A 402 -18.51 -13.28 12.02
C LYS A 402 -18.53 -14.06 13.34
N CYS A 403 -18.83 -15.36 13.28
CA CYS A 403 -18.72 -16.23 14.43
C CYS A 403 -17.27 -16.43 14.90
N GLU A 404 -16.26 -16.43 14.00
CA GLU A 404 -14.84 -16.44 14.40
C GLU A 404 -14.43 -15.13 15.09
N ASP A 405 -14.79 -13.99 14.49
CA ASP A 405 -14.44 -12.67 15.00
C ASP A 405 -15.11 -12.40 16.37
N ARG A 406 -16.37 -12.82 16.57
CA ARG A 406 -17.06 -12.74 17.87
C ARG A 406 -16.43 -13.63 18.95
N ILE A 407 -15.93 -14.82 18.60
CA ILE A 407 -15.20 -15.69 19.56
C ILE A 407 -13.89 -15.02 20.00
N LYS A 408 -13.22 -14.32 19.08
CA LYS A 408 -11.99 -13.55 19.34
C LYS A 408 -12.25 -12.32 20.22
N GLU A 409 -13.35 -11.60 20.01
CA GLU A 409 -13.80 -10.54 20.92
C GLU A 409 -14.02 -11.07 22.34
N LEU A 410 -14.90 -12.08 22.49
CA LEU A 410 -15.33 -12.62 23.78
C LEU A 410 -14.19 -13.24 24.61
N THR A 411 -13.07 -13.63 23.97
CA THR A 411 -11.88 -14.19 24.61
C THR A 411 -10.74 -13.18 24.80
N THR A 412 -10.93 -11.91 24.42
CA THR A 412 -9.96 -10.82 24.68
C THR A 412 -10.20 -10.25 26.07
N LYS A 413 -9.27 -10.45 27.01
CA LYS A 413 -9.31 -9.79 28.33
C LYS A 413 -8.81 -8.35 28.25
N ALA A 414 -9.41 -7.47 29.06
CA ALA A 414 -8.86 -6.14 29.34
C ALA A 414 -7.57 -6.25 30.20
N GLU A 415 -6.71 -5.24 30.12
CA GLU A 415 -5.36 -5.28 30.68
C GLU A 415 -5.32 -4.93 32.19
N GLU A 416 -5.09 -5.92 33.04
CA GLU A 416 -4.56 -5.70 34.41
C GLU A 416 -3.39 -6.62 34.77
N ASP A 417 -3.35 -7.88 34.28
CA ASP A 417 -2.29 -8.85 34.63
C ASP A 417 -1.08 -8.86 33.67
N GLN A 418 0.11 -8.62 34.23
CA GLN A 418 1.38 -8.56 33.48
C GLN A 418 1.89 -9.96 33.06
N GLY A 419 1.33 -10.52 31.99
CA GLY A 419 1.87 -11.74 31.35
C GLY A 419 0.96 -12.45 30.35
N ALA A 420 -0.34 -12.14 30.35
CA ALA A 420 -1.31 -12.75 29.44
C ALA A 420 -1.24 -12.20 28.00
N PRO A 421 -1.82 -12.89 26.99
CA PRO A 421 -1.99 -12.33 25.66
C PRO A 421 -3.04 -11.19 25.65
N SER A 422 -2.67 -9.99 25.19
CA SER A 422 -3.62 -8.90 24.85
C SER A 422 -4.38 -9.14 23.53
N MET A 423 -4.55 -10.42 23.16
CA MET A 423 -5.10 -10.87 21.88
C MET A 423 -5.95 -12.11 22.13
N GLY A 424 -7.26 -12.02 21.89
CA GLY A 424 -8.18 -13.14 22.03
C GLY A 424 -7.87 -14.32 21.11
N MET A 425 -8.56 -15.43 21.38
CA MET A 425 -8.44 -16.68 20.64
C MET A 425 -8.82 -16.50 19.17
N LYS A 426 -8.12 -17.18 18.28
CA LYS A 426 -8.40 -17.23 16.84
C LYS A 426 -8.36 -18.67 16.33
N SER A 427 -8.90 -18.95 15.14
CA SER A 427 -8.73 -20.28 14.57
C SER A 427 -7.25 -20.57 14.26
N LEU A 428 -6.82 -21.80 14.54
CA LEU A 428 -5.52 -22.31 14.12
C LEU A 428 -5.68 -23.05 12.79
N CYS A 429 -6.47 -24.12 12.78
CA CYS A 429 -6.95 -24.77 11.56
C CYS A 429 -8.20 -25.62 11.88
N ILE A 430 -8.92 -26.00 10.83
CA ILE A 430 -9.86 -27.12 10.83
C ILE A 430 -9.00 -28.39 10.64
N PRO A 431 -8.86 -29.28 11.64
CA PRO A 431 -8.03 -30.47 11.51
C PRO A 431 -8.59 -31.44 10.46
N PHE A 432 -7.71 -32.20 9.80
CA PHE A 432 -8.15 -33.33 8.97
C PHE A 432 -8.57 -34.54 9.82
N GLU A 433 -7.91 -34.73 10.95
CA GLU A 433 -8.26 -35.72 11.97
C GLU A 433 -9.22 -35.06 12.97
N GLN A 434 -10.52 -35.25 12.79
CA GLN A 434 -11.55 -34.79 13.71
C GLN A 434 -11.63 -35.71 14.95
N PRO A 435 -11.89 -35.18 16.16
CA PRO A 435 -11.89 -35.98 17.38
C PRO A 435 -13.10 -36.92 17.51
N SER A 436 -14.20 -36.57 16.87
CA SER A 436 -15.45 -37.35 16.77
C SER A 436 -16.25 -36.85 15.56
N GLU A 437 -17.23 -37.64 15.10
CA GLU A 437 -18.29 -37.11 14.24
C GLU A 437 -19.24 -36.24 15.08
N LEU A 438 -19.78 -35.16 14.50
CA LEU A 438 -20.71 -34.28 15.19
C LEU A 438 -22.12 -34.88 15.13
N GLU A 439 -22.74 -35.11 16.29
CA GLU A 439 -24.11 -35.64 16.37
C GLU A 439 -25.13 -34.65 15.79
N GLU A 440 -26.20 -35.16 15.19
CA GLU A 440 -27.24 -34.33 14.57
C GLU A 440 -27.93 -33.45 15.64
N GLY A 441 -27.85 -32.12 15.46
CA GLY A 441 -28.27 -31.14 16.46
C GLY A 441 -27.14 -30.53 17.31
N THR A 442 -25.88 -30.96 17.13
CA THR A 442 -24.71 -30.32 17.78
C THR A 442 -24.63 -28.83 17.42
N LYS A 443 -24.68 -27.97 18.44
CA LYS A 443 -24.62 -26.51 18.28
C LYS A 443 -23.18 -26.03 18.12
N CYS A 444 -23.01 -24.92 17.38
CA CYS A 444 -21.75 -24.15 17.41
C CYS A 444 -21.51 -23.60 18.83
N LEU A 445 -20.25 -23.52 19.26
CA LEU A 445 -19.90 -23.18 20.64
C LEU A 445 -20.25 -21.74 21.05
N ASN A 446 -20.45 -20.82 20.10
CA ASN A 446 -20.85 -19.44 20.38
C ASN A 446 -22.36 -19.37 20.72
N PRO A 447 -22.74 -19.13 21.99
CA PRO A 447 -24.13 -19.24 22.43
C PRO A 447 -25.01 -18.10 21.90
N GLU A 448 -24.48 -16.87 21.85
CA GLU A 448 -25.21 -15.69 21.35
C GLU A 448 -25.58 -15.84 19.87
N TYR A 449 -24.63 -16.32 19.06
CA TYR A 449 -24.79 -16.48 17.62
C TYR A 449 -25.78 -17.58 17.27
N VAL A 450 -25.69 -18.74 17.94
CA VAL A 450 -26.64 -19.85 17.73
C VAL A 450 -28.04 -19.47 18.21
N GLN A 451 -28.17 -18.74 19.32
CA GLN A 451 -29.50 -18.32 19.79
C GLN A 451 -30.13 -17.30 18.84
N LYS A 452 -29.38 -16.28 18.38
CA LYS A 452 -29.85 -15.33 17.36
C LYS A 452 -30.26 -16.04 16.06
N LEU A 453 -29.52 -17.06 15.60
CA LEU A 453 -29.91 -17.86 14.44
C LEU A 453 -31.19 -18.68 14.68
N LEU A 454 -31.30 -19.38 15.82
CA LEU A 454 -32.47 -20.20 16.14
C LEU A 454 -33.75 -19.37 16.28
N ASP A 455 -33.67 -18.18 16.88
CA ASP A 455 -34.84 -17.32 17.01
C ASP A 455 -35.22 -16.63 15.69
N LYS A 456 -34.25 -16.35 14.82
CA LYS A 456 -34.51 -15.91 13.43
C LYS A 456 -35.15 -17.02 12.58
N ILE A 457 -34.74 -18.28 12.75
CA ILE A 457 -35.36 -19.45 12.12
C ILE A 457 -36.79 -19.67 12.64
N LYS A 458 -37.02 -19.60 13.96
CA LYS A 458 -38.38 -19.69 14.53
C LYS A 458 -39.30 -18.59 14.01
N SER A 459 -38.83 -17.34 13.97
CA SER A 459 -39.56 -16.22 13.39
C SER A 459 -40.03 -16.51 11.96
N GLN A 460 -39.14 -17.06 11.12
CA GLN A 460 -39.48 -17.49 9.76
C GLN A 460 -40.44 -18.70 9.74
N GLU A 461 -40.27 -19.69 10.63
CA GLU A 461 -41.19 -20.83 10.75
C GLU A 461 -42.60 -20.42 11.22
N GLU A 462 -42.72 -19.45 12.12
CA GLU A 462 -43.99 -18.95 12.64
C GLU A 462 -44.71 -18.12 11.56
N GLN A 463 -43.99 -17.25 10.85
CA GLN A 463 -44.50 -16.56 9.65
C GLN A 463 -44.97 -17.55 8.55
N LEU A 464 -44.27 -18.69 8.39
CA LEU A 464 -44.69 -19.75 7.47
C LEU A 464 -45.94 -20.52 7.97
N LYS A 465 -46.07 -20.75 9.29
CA LYS A 465 -47.24 -21.41 9.89
C LYS A 465 -48.49 -20.53 9.85
N GLU A 466 -48.37 -19.22 10.05
CA GLU A 466 -49.49 -18.27 9.89
C GLU A 466 -49.94 -18.16 8.41
N ARG A 467 -48.97 -18.14 7.47
CA ARG A 467 -49.26 -18.24 6.03
C ARG A 467 -49.90 -19.57 5.62
N ALA A 468 -49.69 -20.65 6.37
CA ALA A 468 -50.38 -21.93 6.17
C ALA A 468 -51.80 -21.93 6.77
N GLY A 469 -51.98 -21.40 7.99
CA GLY A 469 -53.25 -21.40 8.71
C GLY A 469 -54.37 -20.59 8.05
N SER A 470 -54.03 -19.63 7.18
CA SER A 470 -54.98 -18.81 6.43
C SER A 470 -55.58 -19.48 5.18
N ARG A 471 -55.09 -20.65 4.75
CA ARG A 471 -55.62 -21.40 3.59
C ARG A 471 -56.64 -22.47 3.99
N SER A 472 -57.85 -22.03 4.35
CA SER A 472 -58.99 -22.90 4.68
C SER A 472 -60.27 -22.54 3.90
N THR A 473 -60.22 -22.52 2.56
CA THR A 473 -61.40 -22.68 1.65
C THR A 473 -60.98 -22.73 0.17
N ALA A 474 -60.71 -23.93 -0.39
CA ALA A 474 -60.82 -24.28 -1.81
C ALA A 474 -60.50 -25.78 -2.02
N ASP A 475 -61.19 -26.45 -2.96
CA ASP A 475 -61.02 -27.88 -3.29
C ASP A 475 -59.98 -28.11 -4.42
N PRO A 476 -59.47 -29.34 -4.65
CA PRO A 476 -58.19 -29.56 -5.34
C PRO A 476 -58.27 -30.09 -6.79
N SER A 477 -57.37 -29.62 -7.67
CA SER A 477 -57.00 -30.31 -8.93
C SER A 477 -55.66 -29.82 -9.55
N SER A 478 -55.01 -30.71 -10.31
CA SER A 478 -53.91 -30.49 -11.30
C SER A 478 -52.56 -29.85 -10.89
N GLU A 479 -51.62 -30.73 -10.52
CA GLU A 479 -50.29 -30.92 -11.14
C GLU A 479 -49.25 -29.78 -11.31
N LEU A 480 -48.23 -29.81 -10.44
CA LEU A 480 -46.78 -29.76 -10.74
C LEU A 480 -46.24 -29.05 -12.01
N SER A 481 -45.52 -27.92 -11.82
CA SER A 481 -44.08 -27.78 -12.19
C SER A 481 -43.52 -26.39 -11.79
N PRO A 482 -42.19 -26.20 -11.61
CA PRO A 482 -41.63 -25.06 -10.86
C PRO A 482 -41.18 -23.88 -11.73
N GLY A 483 -41.28 -22.66 -11.17
CA GLY A 483 -40.69 -21.44 -11.72
C GLY A 483 -40.82 -20.24 -10.76
N ASN A 484 -39.72 -19.50 -10.63
CA ASN A 484 -39.47 -18.26 -9.90
C ASN A 484 -40.69 -17.42 -9.46
N ALA A 485 -40.69 -16.95 -8.20
CA ALA A 485 -40.89 -15.53 -7.89
C ALA A 485 -40.47 -15.18 -6.46
N ASP A 486 -39.99 -13.95 -6.35
CA ASP A 486 -39.36 -13.32 -5.22
C ASP A 486 -40.20 -13.14 -3.95
N ILE A 487 -39.43 -13.05 -2.86
CA ILE A 487 -39.74 -12.33 -1.64
C ILE A 487 -40.43 -11.00 -1.94
N VAL A 488 -41.58 -10.76 -1.29
CA VAL A 488 -41.94 -9.42 -0.84
C VAL A 488 -41.78 -9.39 0.67
N SER A 489 -41.09 -8.36 1.14
CA SER A 489 -40.76 -8.10 2.54
C SER A 489 -41.99 -7.80 3.39
N ASP A 490 -41.85 -8.03 4.69
CA ASP A 490 -42.09 -6.95 5.65
C ASP A 490 -41.05 -7.04 6.78
N ALA A 491 -40.68 -5.91 7.39
CA ALA A 491 -39.54 -5.80 8.31
C ALA A 491 -39.76 -4.70 9.35
N GLY A 492 -39.50 -4.98 10.63
CA GLY A 492 -39.75 -3.97 11.67
C GLY A 492 -39.42 -4.31 13.13
N SER A 493 -38.23 -4.89 13.44
CA SER A 493 -37.73 -4.92 14.84
C SER A 493 -36.24 -5.26 15.08
N GLU A 494 -35.37 -5.41 14.06
CA GLU A 494 -33.94 -5.76 14.24
C GLU A 494 -32.96 -4.66 13.74
N GLN A 495 -32.95 -3.47 14.36
CA GLN A 495 -32.28 -2.29 13.77
C GLN A 495 -31.13 -1.63 14.56
N ASN A 496 -30.74 -2.13 15.75
CA ASN A 496 -29.77 -1.47 16.66
C ASN A 496 -28.59 -2.35 17.13
N GLN A 497 -28.17 -3.38 16.38
CA GLN A 497 -26.98 -4.22 16.69
C GLN A 497 -26.32 -4.83 15.43
N LEU A 498 -26.18 -4.08 14.33
CA LEU A 498 -25.74 -4.63 13.02
C LEU A 498 -24.51 -3.92 12.41
N ASP A 499 -23.87 -3.04 13.17
CA ASP A 499 -23.45 -1.77 12.59
C ASP A 499 -21.95 -1.62 12.28
N GLU A 500 -21.09 -2.51 12.79
CA GLU A 500 -19.63 -2.47 12.54
C GLU A 500 -19.15 -3.61 11.63
N LEU A 501 -19.57 -3.56 10.36
CA LEU A 501 -18.87 -4.26 9.28
C LEU A 501 -17.66 -3.41 8.81
N PRO A 502 -16.48 -4.01 8.60
CA PRO A 502 -15.33 -3.28 8.05
C PRO A 502 -15.58 -2.89 6.60
N LEU A 503 -15.37 -1.62 6.26
CA LEU A 503 -15.42 -1.16 4.88
C LEU A 503 -14.15 -1.61 4.15
N SER A 504 -14.29 -2.13 2.93
CA SER A 504 -13.16 -2.45 2.04
C SER A 504 -12.86 -1.23 1.16
N PRO A 505 -11.83 -0.41 1.46
CA PRO A 505 -11.68 0.86 0.75
C PRO A 505 -11.35 0.64 -0.73
N ALA A 506 -10.50 -0.35 -1.02
CA ALA A 506 -10.15 -0.78 -2.38
C ALA A 506 -11.36 -1.17 -3.26
N THR A 507 -12.52 -1.47 -2.67
CA THR A 507 -13.74 -1.86 -3.41
C THR A 507 -14.89 -0.85 -3.28
N GLU A 508 -14.84 0.10 -2.33
CA GLU A 508 -15.93 1.05 -2.04
C GLU A 508 -15.52 2.53 -2.10
N LEU A 509 -14.25 2.84 -1.83
CA LEU A 509 -13.66 4.18 -1.73
C LEU A 509 -12.47 4.29 -2.69
N ALA A 510 -12.74 4.59 -3.94
CA ALA A 510 -11.72 4.77 -4.97
C ALA A 510 -11.26 6.25 -5.05
N PRO A 511 -9.95 6.54 -4.99
CA PRO A 511 -9.37 7.83 -5.39
C PRO A 511 -9.11 7.88 -6.92
N GLY A 512 -8.74 9.06 -7.42
CA GLY A 512 -8.29 9.24 -8.82
C GLY A 512 -9.32 8.83 -9.89
N PRO A 513 -8.88 8.36 -11.08
CA PRO A 513 -9.77 8.01 -12.19
C PRO A 513 -10.81 6.91 -11.88
N ALA A 514 -10.50 6.02 -10.93
CA ALA A 514 -11.41 4.97 -10.49
C ALA A 514 -12.63 5.52 -9.73
N PHE A 515 -12.52 6.73 -9.15
CA PHE A 515 -13.67 7.49 -8.64
C PHE A 515 -14.64 7.89 -9.75
N GLU A 516 -14.09 8.53 -10.79
CA GLU A 516 -14.84 9.13 -11.90
C GLU A 516 -15.58 8.06 -12.72
N SER A 517 -14.88 6.96 -13.03
CA SER A 517 -15.46 5.79 -13.70
C SER A 517 -16.62 5.19 -12.92
N ARG A 518 -16.51 5.10 -11.58
CA ARG A 518 -17.58 4.57 -10.73
C ARG A 518 -18.81 5.47 -10.71
N VAL A 519 -18.63 6.79 -10.58
CA VAL A 519 -19.76 7.74 -10.60
C VAL A 519 -20.42 7.75 -11.99
N ARG A 520 -19.64 7.67 -13.08
CA ARG A 520 -20.15 7.49 -14.45
C ARG A 520 -21.01 6.23 -14.59
N SER A 521 -20.59 5.10 -14.01
CA SER A 521 -21.40 3.88 -13.98
C SER A 521 -22.70 4.09 -13.20
N ILE A 522 -22.64 4.68 -12.00
CA ILE A 522 -23.80 4.92 -11.13
C ILE A 522 -24.84 5.86 -11.77
N LEU A 523 -24.39 6.87 -12.53
CA LEU A 523 -25.29 7.79 -13.24
C LEU A 523 -25.87 7.16 -14.52
N ARG A 524 -25.11 6.36 -15.26
CA ARG A 524 -25.62 5.59 -16.41
C ARG A 524 -26.74 4.62 -15.98
N ASP A 525 -26.49 3.86 -14.91
CA ASP A 525 -27.45 3.00 -14.21
C ASP A 525 -28.78 3.68 -13.85
N HIS A 526 -28.78 5.00 -13.65
CA HIS A 526 -29.97 5.79 -13.32
C HIS A 526 -30.73 6.25 -14.58
N VAL A 527 -30.00 6.71 -15.60
CA VAL A 527 -30.57 7.19 -16.87
C VAL A 527 -31.20 6.04 -17.67
N ASP A 528 -30.56 4.87 -17.72
CA ASP A 528 -31.07 3.71 -18.47
C ASP A 528 -32.36 3.13 -17.84
N ASN A 529 -32.61 3.38 -16.55
CA ASN A 529 -33.87 2.99 -15.88
C ASN A 529 -34.98 4.05 -16.03
N ASN A 530 -34.63 5.35 -16.11
CA ASN A 530 -35.62 6.42 -16.31
C ASN A 530 -36.04 6.59 -17.79
N SER A 531 -35.17 6.26 -18.75
CA SER A 531 -35.51 6.27 -20.18
C SER A 531 -36.54 5.21 -20.60
N LEU A 532 -36.77 4.18 -19.76
CA LEU A 532 -37.90 3.25 -19.91
C LEU A 532 -39.26 3.88 -19.57
N ASN A 533 -39.29 5.03 -18.88
CA ASN A 533 -40.51 5.71 -18.44
C ASN A 533 -40.80 7.05 -19.15
N LEU A 534 -39.89 7.54 -20.01
CA LEU A 534 -40.11 8.74 -20.85
C LEU A 534 -39.83 8.45 -22.32
N GLN A 535 -40.77 8.80 -23.19
CA GLN A 535 -40.60 8.83 -24.65
C GLN A 535 -39.68 9.99 -25.05
N THR A 536 -38.37 9.83 -24.83
CA THR A 536 -37.37 10.79 -25.33
C THR A 536 -37.05 10.53 -26.81
N SER A 537 -36.84 11.62 -27.56
CA SER A 537 -36.65 11.61 -29.02
C SER A 537 -35.43 10.78 -29.47
N PRO A 538 -35.42 10.21 -30.69
CA PRO A 538 -34.32 9.36 -31.18
C PRO A 538 -32.91 9.95 -31.09
N GLU A 539 -32.80 11.28 -31.08
CA GLU A 539 -31.55 12.02 -30.93
C GLU A 539 -30.84 11.72 -29.60
N SER A 540 -31.57 11.45 -28.51
CA SER A 540 -30.98 11.05 -27.22
C SER A 540 -30.28 9.69 -27.33
N SER A 541 -30.94 8.72 -27.97
CA SER A 541 -30.38 7.38 -28.21
C SER A 541 -29.24 7.36 -29.21
N ALA A 542 -29.27 8.24 -30.22
CA ALA A 542 -28.21 8.32 -31.23
C ALA A 542 -26.87 8.80 -30.63
N PHE A 543 -26.93 9.74 -29.68
CA PHE A 543 -25.74 10.23 -28.99
C PHE A 543 -25.03 9.15 -28.15
N VAL A 544 -25.80 8.25 -27.51
CA VAL A 544 -25.26 7.13 -26.73
C VAL A 544 -24.53 6.12 -27.63
N SER A 545 -25.03 5.87 -28.85
CA SER A 545 -24.41 4.92 -29.79
C SER A 545 -23.10 5.43 -30.40
N SER A 546 -22.91 6.75 -30.52
CA SER A 546 -21.72 7.35 -31.14
C SER A 546 -20.47 7.32 -30.24
N ALA A 547 -20.66 7.10 -28.93
CA ALA A 547 -19.57 7.07 -27.94
C ALA A 547 -18.96 5.67 -27.72
N LEU A 548 -19.30 4.68 -28.55
CA LEU A 548 -18.83 3.29 -28.40
C LEU A 548 -17.43 3.02 -28.98
N GLU A 549 -16.83 3.98 -29.68
CA GLU A 549 -15.42 3.95 -30.09
C GLU A 549 -14.51 4.55 -29.01
N GLU A 550 -14.53 3.97 -27.80
CA GLU A 550 -13.34 4.01 -26.94
C GLU A 550 -12.25 3.13 -27.59
N GLU A 551 -11.52 3.73 -28.55
CA GLU A 551 -10.23 3.26 -29.07
C GLU A 551 -9.40 2.65 -27.92
N PRO A 552 -8.79 1.45 -28.07
CA PRO A 552 -8.19 0.70 -26.96
C PRO A 552 -7.02 1.46 -26.31
N HIS A 553 -7.35 2.32 -25.36
CA HIS A 553 -6.45 3.25 -24.71
C HIS A 553 -5.57 2.49 -23.72
N ASP A 554 -4.37 2.12 -24.18
CA ASP A 554 -3.27 1.74 -23.29
C ASP A 554 -3.11 2.83 -22.22
N HIS A 555 -3.22 2.44 -20.95
CA HIS A 555 -3.09 3.38 -19.84
C HIS A 555 -1.66 3.96 -19.77
N TRP A 556 -0.69 3.29 -20.40
CA TRP A 556 0.63 3.80 -20.71
C TRP A 556 0.62 4.56 -22.05
N ARG A 557 0.08 5.78 -22.05
CA ARG A 557 0.40 6.76 -23.10
C ARG A 557 1.90 7.06 -23.04
N ASN A 558 2.72 6.29 -23.74
CA ASN A 558 4.17 6.30 -23.57
C ASN A 558 4.79 7.68 -23.87
N ALA A 559 5.59 8.21 -22.94
CA ALA A 559 6.43 9.40 -23.11
C ALA A 559 7.26 9.40 -24.41
N LEU A 560 7.59 8.23 -24.97
CA LEU A 560 8.28 8.08 -26.26
C LEU A 560 7.61 8.85 -27.41
N THR A 561 6.27 9.00 -27.39
CA THR A 561 5.52 9.85 -28.35
C THR A 561 5.89 11.34 -28.35
N LEU A 562 6.56 11.81 -27.30
CA LEU A 562 7.03 13.18 -27.13
C LEU A 562 8.54 13.32 -27.42
N VAL A 563 9.23 12.23 -27.77
CA VAL A 563 10.70 12.16 -27.89
C VAL A 563 11.13 11.64 -29.27
N ASP A 564 10.56 10.52 -29.72
CA ASP A 564 10.93 9.88 -30.98
C ASP A 564 10.55 10.75 -32.20
N GLY A 565 11.50 10.91 -33.12
CA GLY A 565 11.31 11.67 -34.37
C GLY A 565 11.24 13.19 -34.20
N ILE A 566 11.35 13.72 -32.98
CA ILE A 566 11.32 15.17 -32.71
C ILE A 566 12.71 15.77 -33.00
N PRO A 567 12.82 16.83 -33.83
CA PRO A 567 14.09 17.49 -34.10
C PRO A 567 14.59 18.30 -32.90
N SER A 568 15.91 18.33 -32.70
CA SER A 568 16.55 19.16 -31.67
C SER A 568 16.17 20.64 -31.82
N PRO A 569 15.94 21.37 -30.70
CA PRO A 569 15.43 22.73 -30.72
C PRO A 569 16.48 23.74 -31.21
N THR A 570 16.02 24.78 -31.90
CA THR A 570 16.83 25.99 -32.11
C THR A 570 17.04 26.72 -30.78
N LEU A 571 18.27 27.12 -30.48
CA LEU A 571 18.56 27.94 -29.31
C LEU A 571 17.76 29.26 -29.35
N LEU A 572 17.11 29.59 -28.24
CA LEU A 572 16.34 30.83 -28.09
C LEU A 572 17.27 32.05 -27.97
N SER A 573 16.71 33.25 -28.11
CA SER A 573 17.44 34.48 -27.75
C SER A 573 17.60 34.59 -26.23
N LYS A 574 18.60 35.37 -25.78
CA LYS A 574 18.79 35.68 -24.35
C LYS A 574 17.56 36.35 -23.72
N GLN A 575 16.90 37.23 -24.48
CA GLN A 575 15.70 37.94 -24.04
C GLN A 575 14.50 36.99 -23.90
N GLU A 576 14.30 36.10 -24.87
CA GLU A 576 13.22 35.11 -24.83
C GLU A 576 13.44 34.09 -23.70
N SER A 577 14.68 33.64 -23.52
CA SER A 577 15.03 32.73 -22.42
C SER A 577 14.72 33.34 -21.04
N ARG A 578 15.07 34.61 -20.83
CA ARG A 578 14.72 35.35 -19.61
C ARG A 578 13.20 35.48 -19.46
N ARG A 579 12.46 35.84 -20.52
CA ARG A 579 10.99 35.93 -20.51
C ARG A 579 10.30 34.63 -20.11
N LEU A 580 10.76 33.49 -20.64
CA LEU A 580 10.23 32.16 -20.29
C LEU A 580 10.59 31.75 -18.85
N PHE A 581 11.81 32.07 -18.41
CA PHE A 581 12.28 31.80 -17.04
C PHE A 581 11.56 32.66 -15.97
N GLU A 582 11.32 33.94 -16.24
CA GLU A 582 10.54 34.85 -15.40
C GLU A 582 9.09 34.37 -15.30
N ARG A 583 8.48 33.95 -16.41
CA ARG A 583 7.15 33.34 -16.46
C ARG A 583 7.06 32.04 -15.64
N PHE A 584 8.05 31.16 -15.75
CA PHE A 584 8.15 29.94 -14.92
C PHE A 584 8.25 30.27 -13.42
N SER A 585 9.17 31.16 -13.05
CA SER A 585 9.42 31.56 -11.66
C SER A 585 8.21 32.26 -11.03
N SER A 586 7.52 33.11 -11.80
CA SER A 586 6.32 33.82 -11.37
C SER A 586 5.15 32.86 -11.06
N LEU A 587 4.91 31.88 -11.94
CA LEU A 587 3.78 30.98 -11.78
C LEU A 587 3.97 29.95 -10.66
N MET A 588 5.18 29.40 -10.50
CA MET A 588 5.49 28.48 -9.40
C MET A 588 5.45 29.20 -8.03
N GLY A 589 5.81 30.50 -8.04
CA GLY A 589 5.75 31.39 -6.89
C GLY A 589 6.62 30.93 -5.72
N ILE A 590 6.29 31.40 -4.51
CA ILE A 590 7.03 31.07 -3.28
C ILE A 590 6.61 29.69 -2.72
N ASN A 591 5.75 28.96 -3.42
CA ASN A 591 5.12 27.74 -2.94
C ASN A 591 5.94 26.47 -3.22
N GLN A 592 6.83 26.51 -4.21
CA GLN A 592 7.68 25.39 -4.65
C GLN A 592 9.07 25.93 -5.03
N HIS A 593 10.09 25.09 -4.87
CA HIS A 593 11.50 25.45 -5.11
C HIS A 593 12.13 24.35 -5.97
N PHE A 594 11.94 24.44 -7.28
CA PHE A 594 12.49 23.49 -8.24
C PHE A 594 14.01 23.64 -8.43
N LEU A 595 14.52 24.89 -8.34
CA LEU A 595 15.90 25.27 -8.59
C LEU A 595 16.28 26.55 -7.83
N ASP A 596 17.55 26.93 -7.77
CA ASP A 596 17.98 28.25 -7.29
C ASP A 596 17.94 29.30 -8.43
N PRO A 597 17.05 30.32 -8.39
CA PRO A 597 16.91 31.26 -9.49
C PRO A 597 18.18 32.09 -9.78
N ARG A 598 19.06 32.26 -8.78
CA ARG A 598 20.29 33.05 -8.90
C ARG A 598 21.31 32.28 -9.73
N THR A 599 21.63 31.07 -9.30
CA THR A 599 22.58 30.17 -9.97
C THR A 599 22.12 29.80 -11.38
N PHE A 600 20.80 29.66 -11.60
CA PHE A 600 20.23 29.47 -12.94
C PHE A 600 20.41 30.72 -13.82
N SER A 601 20.11 31.92 -13.30
CA SER A 601 20.29 33.18 -14.04
C SER A 601 21.75 33.45 -14.39
N ASP A 602 22.69 33.22 -13.46
CA ASP A 602 24.13 33.37 -13.71
C ASP A 602 24.61 32.40 -14.80
N SER A 603 24.13 31.15 -14.75
CA SER A 603 24.49 30.11 -15.74
C SER A 603 23.89 30.40 -17.13
N MET A 604 22.67 30.95 -17.18
CA MET A 604 22.06 31.47 -18.40
C MET A 604 22.81 32.68 -18.96
N ASP A 605 23.33 33.57 -18.10
CA ASP A 605 24.13 34.70 -18.56
C ASP A 605 25.49 34.27 -19.13
N LEU A 606 26.09 33.21 -18.57
CA LEU A 606 27.28 32.54 -19.13
C LEU A 606 27.01 31.84 -20.47
N LEU A 607 25.82 31.23 -20.66
CA LEU A 607 25.42 30.57 -21.91
C LEU A 607 25.43 31.53 -23.11
N TYR A 608 25.14 32.81 -22.87
CA TYR A 608 25.08 33.87 -23.89
C TYR A 608 26.26 34.86 -23.84
N GLN A 609 27.36 34.55 -23.14
CA GLN A 609 28.47 35.50 -22.97
C GLN A 609 29.46 35.51 -24.15
N ASN A 610 29.84 34.34 -24.67
CA ASN A 610 30.72 34.15 -25.84
C ASN A 610 30.63 32.70 -26.35
N ASP A 611 31.09 32.44 -27.57
CA ASP A 611 30.97 31.11 -28.20
C ASP A 611 31.65 29.98 -27.41
N THR A 612 32.71 30.28 -26.67
CA THR A 612 33.43 29.28 -25.85
C THR A 612 32.67 28.92 -24.58
N SER A 613 32.08 29.91 -23.89
CA SER A 613 31.21 29.66 -22.73
C SER A 613 29.88 29.02 -23.13
N HIS A 614 29.34 29.41 -24.30
CA HIS A 614 28.16 28.82 -24.92
C HIS A 614 28.33 27.31 -25.15
N ILE A 615 29.34 26.90 -25.94
CA ILE A 615 29.63 25.47 -26.22
C ILE A 615 29.90 24.71 -24.91
N ARG A 616 30.63 25.31 -23.97
CA ARG A 616 30.92 24.68 -22.67
C ARG A 616 29.65 24.47 -21.84
N GLN A 617 28.74 25.45 -21.77
CA GLN A 617 27.48 25.30 -21.05
C GLN A 617 26.58 24.24 -21.69
N MET A 618 26.49 24.19 -23.03
CA MET A 618 25.75 23.16 -23.77
C MET A 618 26.23 21.71 -23.50
N GLN A 619 27.42 21.52 -22.92
CA GLN A 619 27.93 20.20 -22.52
C GLN A 619 27.62 19.82 -21.06
N THR A 620 26.97 20.70 -20.28
CA THR A 620 26.62 20.46 -18.88
C THR A 620 25.26 19.78 -18.69
N MET A 621 25.04 19.22 -17.50
CA MET A 621 23.70 18.86 -17.01
C MET A 621 22.83 20.08 -16.76
N TRP A 622 23.40 21.26 -16.45
CA TRP A 622 22.62 22.49 -16.26
C TRP A 622 21.91 22.90 -17.57
N TYR A 623 22.51 22.65 -18.74
CA TYR A 623 21.81 22.88 -20.00
C TYR A 623 20.59 21.95 -20.18
N THR A 624 20.63 20.73 -19.62
CA THR A 624 19.47 19.82 -19.60
C THR A 624 18.35 20.35 -18.68
N GLU A 625 18.70 20.98 -17.56
CA GLU A 625 17.73 21.73 -16.73
C GLU A 625 17.15 22.94 -17.48
N TYR A 626 18.02 23.76 -18.10
CA TYR A 626 17.61 24.92 -18.91
C TYR A 626 16.59 24.55 -19.98
N LEU A 627 16.82 23.46 -20.73
CA LEU A 627 15.88 22.95 -21.73
C LEU A 627 14.49 22.65 -21.13
N LEU A 628 14.43 22.00 -19.96
CA LEU A 628 13.16 21.73 -19.26
C LEU A 628 12.49 23.00 -18.76
N VAL A 629 13.24 23.98 -18.26
CA VAL A 629 12.71 25.28 -17.83
C VAL A 629 12.16 26.08 -19.00
N MET A 630 12.81 26.04 -20.18
CA MET A 630 12.27 26.64 -21.41
C MET A 630 10.98 25.93 -21.86
N ALA A 631 10.96 24.59 -21.83
CA ALA A 631 9.78 23.80 -22.18
C ALA A 631 8.58 24.11 -21.26
N MET A 632 8.81 24.20 -19.94
CA MET A 632 7.81 24.63 -18.97
C MET A 632 7.35 26.08 -19.21
N GLY A 633 8.27 27.01 -19.47
CA GLY A 633 7.93 28.41 -19.76
C GLY A 633 7.02 28.58 -20.98
N MET A 634 7.14 27.69 -21.97
CA MET A 634 6.23 27.62 -23.13
C MET A 634 4.86 27.05 -22.74
N LEU A 635 4.79 25.91 -22.04
CA LEU A 635 3.53 25.33 -21.55
C LEU A 635 2.68 26.30 -20.70
N ILE A 636 3.33 27.21 -19.97
CA ILE A 636 2.61 28.15 -19.10
C ILE A 636 1.78 29.17 -19.90
N GLY A 637 2.25 29.62 -21.06
CA GLY A 637 1.65 30.79 -21.71
C GLY A 637 1.98 31.00 -23.18
N SER A 638 2.29 29.94 -23.92
CA SER A 638 2.26 29.91 -25.39
C SER A 638 1.18 28.90 -25.81
N PRO A 639 0.24 29.24 -26.71
CA PRO A 639 -0.71 28.26 -27.24
C PRO A 639 0.00 27.25 -28.16
N SER A 640 -0.61 26.10 -28.43
CA SER A 640 -0.13 25.20 -29.49
C SER A 640 -0.46 25.76 -30.87
N GLU A 641 0.53 25.83 -31.76
CA GLU A 641 0.43 26.33 -33.13
C GLU A 641 -0.21 25.30 -34.08
N GLY A 642 -1.37 24.73 -33.69
CA GLY A 642 -2.08 23.70 -34.45
C GLY A 642 -1.38 22.33 -34.54
N SER A 643 -0.19 22.19 -33.94
CA SER A 643 0.56 20.93 -33.90
C SER A 643 -0.08 19.94 -32.92
N ALA A 644 -0.01 18.64 -33.24
CA ALA A 644 -0.44 17.56 -32.36
C ALA A 644 0.41 17.44 -31.07
N ASN A 645 1.58 18.08 -31.03
CA ASN A 645 2.50 18.09 -29.91
C ASN A 645 2.30 19.32 -29.01
N PRO A 646 2.60 19.21 -27.70
CA PRO A 646 2.48 20.31 -26.75
C PRO A 646 3.56 21.40 -26.96
N PRO A 647 3.33 22.64 -26.51
CA PRO A 647 4.36 23.68 -26.50
C PRO A 647 5.66 23.23 -25.81
N GLY A 648 6.80 23.59 -26.39
CA GLY A 648 8.13 23.24 -25.87
C GLY A 648 8.57 21.78 -26.09
N ASN A 649 7.82 20.96 -26.85
CA ASN A 649 8.10 19.53 -26.97
C ASN A 649 9.54 19.20 -27.47
N SER A 650 10.10 19.98 -28.39
CA SER A 650 11.49 19.79 -28.85
C SER A 650 12.53 20.04 -27.76
N PHE A 651 12.29 21.00 -26.86
CA PHE A 651 13.14 21.26 -25.70
C PHE A 651 13.04 20.12 -24.68
N PHE A 652 11.84 19.55 -24.48
CA PHE A 652 11.66 18.36 -23.65
C PHE A 652 12.35 17.12 -24.25
N ALA A 653 12.15 16.85 -25.54
CA ALA A 653 12.77 15.72 -26.25
C ALA A 653 14.30 15.75 -26.15
N GLU A 654 14.94 16.89 -26.44
CA GLU A 654 16.38 17.09 -26.29
C GLU A 654 16.83 16.91 -24.83
N ALA A 655 16.06 17.40 -23.84
CA ALA A 655 16.39 17.18 -22.44
C ALA A 655 16.35 15.69 -22.04
N ILE A 656 15.39 14.92 -22.55
CA ILE A 656 15.31 13.47 -22.30
C ILE A 656 16.42 12.71 -23.02
N HIS A 657 16.75 13.05 -24.27
CA HIS A 657 17.90 12.47 -24.98
C HIS A 657 19.23 12.69 -24.25
N ARG A 658 19.36 13.79 -23.51
CA ARG A 658 20.55 14.15 -22.73
C ARG A 658 20.55 13.60 -21.30
N LEU A 659 19.46 12.98 -20.83
CA LEU A 659 19.36 12.46 -19.48
C LEU A 659 20.26 11.21 -19.31
N PRO A 660 21.24 11.21 -18.39
CA PRO A 660 22.14 10.08 -18.25
C PRO A 660 21.40 8.86 -17.64
N PRO A 661 21.82 7.63 -17.97
CA PRO A 661 21.16 6.41 -17.47
C PRO A 661 21.18 6.37 -15.94
N MET A 662 20.11 5.85 -15.33
CA MET A 662 19.80 6.07 -13.90
C MET A 662 20.97 5.84 -12.93
N HIS A 663 21.84 4.87 -13.20
CA HIS A 663 23.02 4.56 -12.39
C HIS A 663 24.09 5.69 -12.34
N LYS A 664 23.98 6.73 -13.18
CA LYS A 664 24.84 7.92 -13.20
C LYS A 664 24.18 9.19 -12.63
N LEU A 665 22.86 9.19 -12.39
CA LEU A 665 22.18 10.37 -11.86
C LEU A 665 22.75 10.80 -10.49
N GLY A 666 23.08 9.83 -9.62
CA GLY A 666 23.72 10.09 -8.33
C GLY A 666 25.04 10.88 -8.41
N SER A 667 25.87 10.68 -9.45
CA SER A 667 27.13 11.42 -9.62
C SER A 667 26.95 12.88 -10.05
N HIS A 668 25.74 13.31 -10.41
CA HIS A 668 25.43 14.71 -10.72
C HIS A 668 24.70 15.44 -9.57
N GLY A 669 24.52 14.79 -8.41
CA GLY A 669 24.02 15.42 -7.19
C GLY A 669 22.60 15.99 -7.32
N ILE A 670 22.36 17.13 -6.65
CA ILE A 670 21.03 17.75 -6.52
C ILE A 670 20.37 18.04 -7.88
N LEU A 671 21.17 18.43 -8.88
CA LEU A 671 20.72 18.74 -10.24
C LEU A 671 20.00 17.59 -10.94
N SER A 672 20.28 16.33 -10.58
CA SER A 672 19.47 15.21 -11.09
C SER A 672 18.10 15.11 -10.44
N VAL A 673 17.92 15.57 -9.20
CA VAL A 673 16.61 15.67 -8.55
C VAL A 673 15.81 16.83 -9.16
N GLU A 674 16.45 17.97 -9.38
CA GLU A 674 15.85 19.16 -10.02
C GLU A 674 15.32 18.81 -11.42
N ILE A 675 16.17 18.20 -12.27
CA ILE A 675 15.82 17.72 -13.61
C ILE A 675 14.69 16.68 -13.59
N LEU A 676 14.70 15.70 -12.69
CA LEU A 676 13.63 14.71 -12.60
C LEU A 676 12.30 15.33 -12.13
N CYS A 677 12.32 16.33 -11.24
CA CYS A 677 11.12 17.04 -10.79
C CYS A 677 10.53 17.91 -11.92
N LEU A 678 11.38 18.59 -12.70
CA LEU A 678 10.96 19.38 -13.87
C LEU A 678 10.41 18.49 -14.98
N ALA A 679 11.07 17.36 -15.29
CA ALA A 679 10.58 16.39 -16.27
C ALA A 679 9.25 15.75 -15.84
N SER A 680 9.10 15.43 -14.55
CA SER A 680 7.81 14.99 -13.99
C SER A 680 6.71 16.05 -14.14
N LEU A 681 7.01 17.33 -13.90
CA LEU A 681 6.04 18.41 -14.03
C LEU A 681 5.58 18.57 -15.50
N TYR A 682 6.52 18.56 -16.44
CA TYR A 682 6.22 18.63 -17.88
C TYR A 682 5.34 17.46 -18.33
N LEU A 683 5.71 16.23 -17.97
CA LEU A 683 4.92 15.03 -18.28
C LEU A 683 3.52 15.08 -17.65
N GLN A 684 3.39 15.55 -16.41
CA GLN A 684 2.10 15.70 -15.74
C GLN A 684 1.18 16.68 -16.49
N TRP A 685 1.73 17.77 -17.02
CA TRP A 685 0.99 18.82 -17.75
C TRP A 685 0.65 18.40 -19.19
N CYS A 686 1.47 17.54 -19.81
CA CYS A 686 1.22 16.90 -21.10
C CYS A 686 0.30 15.66 -21.03
N ASP A 687 -0.43 15.49 -19.91
CA ASP A 687 -1.31 14.34 -19.62
C ASP A 687 -0.61 12.98 -19.77
N ARG A 688 0.64 12.91 -19.32
CA ARG A 688 1.48 11.71 -19.17
C ARG A 688 1.65 11.37 -17.69
N LYS A 689 0.52 11.31 -16.98
CA LYS A 689 0.48 11.22 -15.50
C LYS A 689 1.24 10.01 -14.94
N TYR A 690 1.15 8.84 -15.58
CA TYR A 690 1.84 7.62 -15.15
C TYR A 690 3.36 7.70 -15.34
N ASP A 691 3.84 8.30 -16.44
CA ASP A 691 5.27 8.54 -16.64
C ASP A 691 5.80 9.54 -15.60
N ALA A 692 5.07 10.63 -15.38
CA ALA A 692 5.38 11.59 -14.31
C ALA A 692 5.50 10.93 -12.93
N TYR A 693 4.62 9.97 -12.61
CA TYR A 693 4.69 9.20 -11.35
C TYR A 693 5.98 8.38 -11.23
N LEU A 694 6.47 7.79 -12.33
CA LEU A 694 7.77 7.09 -12.35
C LEU A 694 8.96 8.07 -12.19
N TYR A 695 8.89 9.25 -12.81
CA TYR A 695 9.93 10.29 -12.69
C TYR A 695 9.99 10.87 -11.27
N ILE A 696 8.86 11.26 -10.66
CA ILE A 696 8.87 11.81 -9.29
C ILE A 696 9.23 10.76 -8.24
N GLY A 697 8.75 9.52 -8.40
CA GLY A 697 9.15 8.40 -7.55
C GLY A 697 10.64 8.06 -7.68
N SER A 698 11.28 8.43 -8.79
CA SER A 698 12.74 8.36 -8.95
C SER A 698 13.45 9.54 -8.28
N ALA A 699 12.91 10.76 -8.44
CA ALA A 699 13.44 11.98 -7.83
C ALA A 699 13.47 11.90 -6.30
N VAL A 700 12.37 11.47 -5.67
CA VAL A 700 12.23 11.32 -4.22
C VAL A 700 13.23 10.30 -3.65
N ARG A 701 13.39 9.14 -4.31
CA ARG A 701 14.36 8.11 -3.90
C ARG A 701 15.80 8.59 -4.06
N LEU A 702 16.10 9.33 -5.13
CA LEU A 702 17.42 9.93 -5.36
C LEU A 702 17.72 11.03 -4.31
N ALA A 703 16.75 11.87 -3.96
CA ALA A 703 16.91 12.90 -2.94
C ALA A 703 17.20 12.32 -1.55
N ILE A 704 16.56 11.20 -1.17
CA ILE A 704 16.89 10.45 0.04
C ILE A 704 18.33 9.90 -0.03
N ALA A 705 18.71 9.27 -1.15
CA ALA A 705 20.05 8.72 -1.34
C ALA A 705 21.17 9.80 -1.34
N LEU A 706 20.83 11.05 -1.69
CA LEU A 706 21.70 12.22 -1.62
C LEU A 706 21.67 12.96 -0.26
N GLY A 707 20.94 12.43 0.72
CA GLY A 707 20.83 12.97 2.08
C GLY A 707 19.94 14.22 2.23
N CYS A 708 19.23 14.65 1.18
CA CYS A 708 18.46 15.90 1.19
C CYS A 708 17.28 15.90 2.18
N SER A 709 16.84 14.72 2.61
CA SER A 709 15.76 14.49 3.59
C SER A 709 16.24 14.44 5.05
N LEU A 710 17.55 14.56 5.33
CA LEU A 710 18.12 14.56 6.68
C LEU A 710 17.94 15.91 7.39
N PRO A 711 18.01 15.97 8.74
CA PRO A 711 18.08 17.22 9.50
C PRO A 711 19.20 18.15 9.01
N HIS A 712 19.02 19.46 9.14
CA HIS A 712 19.97 20.46 8.64
C HIS A 712 21.42 20.20 9.09
N ASP A 713 21.60 19.84 10.36
CA ASP A 713 22.92 19.68 10.99
C ASP A 713 23.58 18.32 10.69
N GLU A 714 22.88 17.42 9.98
CA GLU A 714 23.43 16.16 9.46
C GLU A 714 23.84 16.25 7.97
N GLN A 715 23.47 17.33 7.27
CA GLN A 715 23.79 17.50 5.84
C GLN A 715 25.19 18.11 5.63
N GLN A 716 25.86 17.68 4.57
CA GLN A 716 27.16 18.21 4.16
C GLN A 716 26.99 19.27 3.06
N GLY A 717 27.57 20.45 3.25
CA GLY A 717 27.59 21.55 2.29
C GLY A 717 27.71 22.92 2.97
N LEU A 718 27.64 23.97 2.17
CA LEU A 718 27.43 25.34 2.64
C LEU A 718 25.95 25.51 3.09
N SER A 719 25.68 26.43 4.02
CA SER A 719 24.31 26.65 4.52
C SER A 719 23.30 27.03 3.41
N SER A 720 23.76 27.71 2.35
CA SER A 720 22.97 27.96 1.13
C SER A 720 22.63 26.68 0.38
N GLU A 721 23.59 25.78 0.21
CA GLU A 721 23.41 24.48 -0.47
C GLU A 721 22.48 23.57 0.34
N ILE A 722 22.62 23.53 1.67
CA ILE A 722 21.75 22.76 2.56
C ILE A 722 20.32 23.33 2.53
N THR A 723 20.17 24.67 2.62
CA THR A 723 18.87 25.34 2.46
C THR A 723 18.19 24.95 1.14
N HIS A 724 18.95 24.98 0.05
CA HIS A 724 18.48 24.63 -1.28
C HIS A 724 18.10 23.14 -1.38
N ARG A 725 18.94 22.21 -0.90
CA ARG A 725 18.65 20.76 -0.83
C ARG A 725 17.35 20.46 -0.08
N VAL A 726 17.15 21.06 1.10
CA VAL A 726 15.93 20.91 1.89
C VAL A 726 14.70 21.41 1.12
N ARG A 727 14.82 22.52 0.40
CA ARG A 727 13.72 23.08 -0.41
C ARG A 727 13.40 22.25 -1.65
N VAL A 728 14.41 21.72 -2.36
CA VAL A 728 14.20 20.80 -3.49
C VAL A 728 13.57 19.48 -2.99
N TRP A 729 14.06 18.93 -1.87
CA TRP A 729 13.46 17.75 -1.21
C TRP A 729 11.97 17.92 -0.95
N TRP A 730 11.57 19.01 -0.27
CA TRP A 730 10.16 19.26 0.02
C TRP A 730 9.33 19.54 -1.23
N THR A 731 9.94 20.06 -2.31
CA THR A 731 9.27 20.22 -3.60
C THR A 731 9.00 18.86 -4.25
N ALA A 732 9.98 17.97 -4.27
CA ALA A 732 9.82 16.59 -4.75
C ALA A 732 8.75 15.82 -3.94
N TYR A 733 8.79 15.95 -2.61
CA TYR A 733 7.80 15.41 -1.69
C TYR A 733 6.37 15.90 -1.99
N MET A 734 6.17 17.21 -2.16
CA MET A 734 4.85 17.79 -2.45
C MET A 734 4.27 17.31 -3.78
N LEU A 735 5.11 17.09 -4.79
CA LEU A 735 4.71 16.54 -6.08
C LEU A 735 4.32 15.06 -5.98
N ASP A 736 5.13 14.23 -5.30
CA ASP A 736 4.85 12.80 -5.09
C ASP A 736 3.50 12.59 -4.36
N ARG A 737 3.26 13.31 -3.25
CA ARG A 737 1.99 13.20 -2.51
C ARG A 737 0.78 13.54 -3.37
N ARG A 738 0.86 14.59 -4.21
CA ARG A 738 -0.27 15.04 -5.04
C ARG A 738 -0.51 14.16 -6.26
N LEU A 739 0.55 13.78 -6.97
CA LEU A 739 0.42 12.95 -8.17
C LEU A 739 -0.05 11.53 -7.80
N SER A 740 0.42 11.00 -6.67
CA SER A 740 -0.08 9.75 -6.11
C SER A 740 -1.56 9.83 -5.72
N ALA A 741 -1.99 10.88 -5.02
CA ALA A 741 -3.39 11.10 -4.66
C ALA A 741 -4.31 11.27 -5.89
N GLY A 742 -3.87 12.03 -6.90
CA GLY A 742 -4.61 12.28 -8.13
C GLY A 742 -4.73 11.05 -9.06
N LEU A 743 -3.75 10.14 -9.01
CA LEU A 743 -3.81 8.85 -9.71
C LEU A 743 -4.47 7.72 -8.89
N GLY A 744 -4.55 7.88 -7.57
CA GLY A 744 -4.97 6.82 -6.67
C GLY A 744 -3.90 5.75 -6.39
N LEU A 745 -2.62 6.12 -6.54
CA LEU A 745 -1.48 5.21 -6.37
C LEU A 745 -0.80 5.38 -5.00
N PRO A 746 -0.04 4.37 -4.52
CA PRO A 746 0.82 4.52 -3.37
C PRO A 746 1.94 5.53 -3.61
N THR A 747 2.20 6.38 -2.63
CA THR A 747 3.28 7.38 -2.62
C THR A 747 4.68 6.76 -2.51
N GLY A 748 5.71 7.46 -2.99
CA GLY A 748 7.09 6.97 -3.03
C GLY A 748 7.75 6.71 -1.66
N THR A 749 7.24 7.29 -0.57
CA THR A 749 7.81 7.20 0.80
C THR A 749 6.73 7.10 1.89
N ASP A 750 7.10 6.61 3.07
CA ASP A 750 6.28 6.62 4.29
C ASP A 750 6.77 7.75 5.23
N ASP A 751 5.87 8.63 5.68
CA ASP A 751 6.22 9.73 6.60
C ASP A 751 6.87 9.26 7.89
N ARG A 752 6.55 8.04 8.36
CA ARG A 752 7.11 7.44 9.57
C ARG A 752 8.60 7.10 9.45
N GLN A 753 9.16 7.17 8.24
CA GLN A 753 10.58 6.90 7.96
C GLN A 753 11.38 8.20 7.72
N LEU A 754 10.73 9.36 7.70
CA LEU A 754 11.35 10.65 7.40
C LEU A 754 11.76 11.38 8.69
N ARG A 755 12.96 12.00 8.67
CA ARG A 755 13.48 12.87 9.73
C ARG A 755 13.67 14.31 9.25
N SER A 756 12.89 14.71 8.25
CA SER A 756 13.07 15.98 7.52
C SER A 756 12.51 17.17 8.29
N GLU A 757 13.30 18.22 8.43
CA GLU A 757 12.89 19.47 9.06
C GLU A 757 12.14 20.40 8.11
N MET A 758 11.26 21.26 8.65
CA MET A 758 10.59 22.30 7.86
C MET A 758 11.59 23.35 7.32
N PRO A 759 11.36 23.92 6.11
CA PRO A 759 12.27 24.90 5.53
C PRO A 759 12.45 26.16 6.41
N ARG A 760 13.69 26.44 6.80
CA ARG A 760 14.05 27.60 7.64
C ARG A 760 14.25 28.88 6.78
N PRO A 761 14.04 30.10 7.34
CA PRO A 761 14.42 31.34 6.67
C PRO A 761 15.94 31.42 6.46
N ALA A 762 16.38 31.93 5.31
CA ALA A 762 17.79 31.94 4.92
C ALA A 762 18.11 33.12 3.99
N ALA A 763 19.35 33.64 4.07
CA ALA A 763 19.77 34.82 3.32
C ALA A 763 19.74 34.59 1.79
N GLY A 764 19.11 35.52 1.06
CA GLY A 764 18.98 35.47 -0.39
C GLY A 764 18.01 34.41 -0.94
N PHE A 765 17.29 33.68 -0.07
CA PHE A 765 16.15 32.85 -0.45
C PHE A 765 14.84 33.56 -0.07
N GLN A 766 13.76 33.28 -0.80
CA GLN A 766 12.43 33.77 -0.46
C GLN A 766 11.95 33.20 0.90
N ASN A 767 11.06 33.94 1.57
CA ASN A 767 10.46 33.54 2.86
C ASN A 767 9.79 32.16 2.72
N PRO A 768 10.16 31.14 3.52
CA PRO A 768 9.63 29.78 3.39
C PRO A 768 8.18 29.62 3.87
N LEU A 769 7.54 30.63 4.47
CA LEU A 769 6.22 30.46 5.10
C LEU A 769 5.12 29.92 4.14
N PRO A 770 4.97 30.42 2.89
CA PRO A 770 4.00 29.86 1.92
C PRO A 770 4.29 28.38 1.63
N MET A 771 5.55 28.06 1.34
CA MET A 771 6.03 26.69 1.14
C MET A 771 5.81 25.79 2.37
N SER A 772 5.99 26.30 3.58
CA SER A 772 5.77 25.55 4.83
C SER A 772 4.30 25.24 5.09
N ILE A 773 3.38 26.15 4.73
CA ILE A 773 1.93 25.87 4.70
C ILE A 773 1.64 24.81 3.62
N ASN A 774 2.24 24.97 2.43
CA ASN A 774 2.08 24.06 1.31
C ASN A 774 2.50 22.61 1.61
N ILE A 775 3.60 22.44 2.37
CA ILE A 775 4.08 21.15 2.88
C ILE A 775 3.06 20.51 3.83
N LYS A 776 2.48 21.28 4.77
CA LYS A 776 1.43 20.77 5.68
C LYS A 776 0.22 20.26 4.89
N ILE A 777 -0.24 21.00 3.89
CA ILE A 777 -1.36 20.57 3.02
C ILE A 777 -1.01 19.25 2.31
N ALA A 778 0.22 19.12 1.78
CA ALA A 778 0.67 17.88 1.12
C ALA A 778 0.82 16.69 2.10
N GLN A 779 1.26 16.92 3.34
CA GLN A 779 1.26 15.91 4.41
C GLN A 779 -0.16 15.43 4.71
N VAL A 780 -1.13 16.34 4.85
CA VAL A 780 -2.54 15.96 5.07
C VAL A 780 -3.12 15.23 3.84
N THR A 781 -2.76 15.64 2.62
CA THR A 781 -3.14 14.92 1.39
C THR A 781 -2.60 13.48 1.38
N GLY A 782 -1.36 13.28 1.85
CA GLY A 782 -0.77 11.94 2.04
C GLY A 782 -1.51 11.12 3.11
N LYS A 783 -1.85 11.73 4.26
CA LYS A 783 -2.65 11.10 5.32
C LYS A 783 -4.04 10.69 4.82
N ILE A 784 -4.74 11.56 4.08
CA ILE A 784 -6.03 11.26 3.44
C ILE A 784 -5.92 10.04 2.53
N THR A 785 -4.95 10.05 1.61
CA THR A 785 -4.74 8.98 0.63
C THR A 785 -4.43 7.64 1.32
N THR A 786 -3.65 7.65 2.40
CA THR A 786 -3.28 6.43 3.14
C THR A 786 -4.34 5.98 4.15
N SER A 787 -5.17 6.87 4.68
CA SER A 787 -6.09 6.58 5.79
C SER A 787 -7.56 6.39 5.39
N PHE A 788 -8.00 6.93 4.24
CA PHE A 788 -9.37 6.72 3.72
C PHE A 788 -9.39 5.82 2.46
N TYR A 789 -8.32 5.90 1.66
CA TYR A 789 -8.23 5.28 0.34
C TYR A 789 -7.16 4.17 0.26
N GLY A 790 -6.55 3.82 1.41
CA GLY A 790 -5.52 2.77 1.51
C GLY A 790 -6.10 1.36 1.69
N ASN A 791 -5.28 0.34 1.45
CA ASN A 791 -5.68 -1.08 1.54
C ASN A 791 -5.82 -1.62 3.00
N ALA A 792 -5.90 -0.75 4.00
CA ALA A 792 -6.21 -1.15 5.37
C ALA A 792 -7.73 -1.27 5.54
N ALA A 793 -8.22 -2.31 6.20
CA ALA A 793 -9.62 -2.34 6.62
C ALA A 793 -9.82 -1.29 7.72
N LEU A 794 -10.84 -0.45 7.57
CA LEU A 794 -11.26 0.51 8.61
C LEU A 794 -12.69 0.17 9.05
N THR A 795 -12.95 0.31 10.34
CA THR A 795 -14.33 0.39 10.84
C THR A 795 -14.97 1.71 10.40
N ARG A 796 -16.31 1.73 10.37
CA ARG A 796 -17.09 2.94 10.05
C ARG A 796 -16.81 4.06 11.07
N THR A 797 -16.70 3.70 12.34
CA THR A 797 -16.41 4.62 13.46
C THR A 797 -15.01 5.24 13.35
N GLU A 798 -13.99 4.47 12.99
CA GLU A 798 -12.65 5.02 12.70
C GLU A 798 -12.64 5.95 11.49
N LEU A 799 -13.37 5.62 10.42
CA LEU A 799 -13.44 6.45 9.22
C LEU A 799 -14.02 7.84 9.54
N VAL A 800 -15.16 7.89 10.25
CA VAL A 800 -15.80 9.16 10.64
C VAL A 800 -14.89 9.98 11.55
N LYS A 801 -14.30 9.37 12.59
CA LYS A 801 -13.36 10.04 13.49
C LYS A 801 -12.13 10.60 12.75
N LYS A 802 -11.54 9.83 11.83
CA LYS A 802 -10.39 10.30 11.03
C LYS A 802 -10.76 11.43 10.06
N ILE A 803 -12.01 11.47 9.56
CA ILE A 803 -12.53 12.60 8.77
C ILE A 803 -12.62 13.86 9.64
N GLN A 804 -13.19 13.76 10.85
CA GLN A 804 -13.26 14.86 11.83
C GLN A 804 -11.86 15.40 12.18
N GLU A 805 -10.92 14.53 12.57
CA GLU A 805 -9.52 14.88 12.86
C GLU A 805 -8.82 15.56 11.66
N THR A 806 -9.09 15.08 10.44
CA THR A 806 -8.50 15.61 9.20
C THR A 806 -9.06 16.98 8.83
N LEU A 807 -10.38 17.18 8.94
CA LEU A 807 -11.01 18.47 8.66
C LEU A 807 -10.56 19.54 9.67
N GLN A 808 -10.45 19.20 10.95
CA GLN A 808 -9.87 20.10 11.95
C GLN A 808 -8.41 20.45 11.61
N THR A 809 -7.60 19.46 11.22
CA THR A 809 -6.21 19.72 10.78
C THR A 809 -6.15 20.66 9.58
N LEU A 810 -7.08 20.55 8.63
CA LEU A 810 -7.18 21.46 7.47
C LEU A 810 -7.63 22.87 7.87
N HIS A 811 -8.55 22.98 8.85
CA HIS A 811 -8.97 24.25 9.46
C HIS A 811 -7.77 25.00 10.06
N ASP A 812 -6.99 24.32 10.91
CA ASP A 812 -5.83 24.90 11.59
C ASP A 812 -4.70 25.27 10.61
N ILE A 813 -4.59 24.57 9.47
CA ILE A 813 -3.72 24.95 8.36
C ILE A 813 -4.23 26.22 7.67
N GLY A 814 -5.54 26.31 7.41
CA GLY A 814 -6.20 27.51 6.85
C GLY A 814 -6.01 28.74 7.74
N ARG A 815 -6.29 28.61 9.05
CA ARG A 815 -6.04 29.64 10.08
C ARG A 815 -4.57 30.08 10.15
N SER A 816 -3.63 29.24 9.70
CA SER A 816 -2.19 29.57 9.67
C SER A 816 -1.72 30.35 8.43
N ILE A 817 -2.62 30.66 7.49
CA ILE A 817 -2.34 31.54 6.35
C ILE A 817 -2.32 33.02 6.81
N PRO A 818 -1.21 33.77 6.64
CA PRO A 818 -1.16 35.18 7.02
C PRO A 818 -2.17 36.04 6.24
N SER A 819 -2.65 37.12 6.86
CA SER A 819 -3.53 38.12 6.22
C SER A 819 -2.92 38.77 4.97
N ALA A 820 -1.59 38.88 4.90
CA ALA A 820 -0.88 39.32 3.68
C ALA A 820 -0.98 38.31 2.50
N LEU A 821 -1.60 37.15 2.71
CA LEU A 821 -1.85 36.10 1.72
C LEU A 821 -3.31 35.61 1.70
N SER A 822 -4.20 36.12 2.57
CA SER A 822 -5.62 35.79 2.53
C SER A 822 -6.30 36.36 1.29
N ILE A 823 -7.27 35.63 0.76
CA ILE A 823 -8.12 36.06 -0.36
C ILE A 823 -9.44 36.52 0.24
N ASP A 824 -9.89 37.73 -0.12
CA ASP A 824 -11.27 38.15 0.13
C ASP A 824 -12.17 37.53 -0.94
N PHE A 825 -13.23 36.85 -0.52
CA PHE A 825 -14.19 36.19 -1.41
C PHE A 825 -15.53 36.95 -1.51
N THR A 826 -15.64 38.10 -0.85
CA THR A 826 -16.79 39.00 -0.88
C THR A 826 -16.72 40.01 -2.02
N ASP A 827 -15.52 40.54 -2.32
CA ASP A 827 -15.27 41.40 -3.48
C ASP A 827 -14.98 40.58 -4.75
N SER A 828 -15.92 40.62 -5.69
CA SER A 828 -15.83 39.97 -7.00
C SER A 828 -14.85 40.62 -7.99
N SER A 829 -14.17 41.71 -7.62
CA SER A 829 -13.25 42.48 -8.48
C SER A 829 -11.78 42.44 -8.04
N SER A 830 -11.44 41.69 -6.99
CA SER A 830 -10.09 41.63 -6.43
C SER A 830 -9.10 40.80 -7.28
N THR A 831 -7.92 41.37 -7.55
CA THR A 831 -6.85 40.67 -8.29
C THR A 831 -6.10 39.69 -7.39
N ILE A 832 -6.03 38.41 -7.78
CA ILE A 832 -5.60 37.34 -6.87
C ILE A 832 -4.14 36.96 -7.12
N ALA A 833 -3.27 37.22 -6.14
CA ALA A 833 -1.86 36.82 -6.19
C ALA A 833 -1.70 35.30 -6.35
N ARG A 834 -0.95 34.86 -7.36
CA ARG A 834 -0.75 33.43 -7.71
C ARG A 834 -0.28 32.56 -6.54
N THR A 835 0.55 33.10 -5.65
CA THR A 835 0.99 32.42 -4.41
C THR A 835 -0.20 32.07 -3.52
N SER A 836 -1.08 33.03 -3.24
CA SER A 836 -2.30 32.85 -2.45
C SER A 836 -3.29 31.93 -3.15
N ALA A 837 -3.58 32.18 -4.43
CA ALA A 837 -4.47 31.35 -5.24
C ALA A 837 -4.11 29.88 -5.13
N SER A 838 -2.83 29.54 -5.33
CA SER A 838 -2.34 28.17 -5.26
C SER A 838 -2.56 27.55 -3.87
N LEU A 839 -2.28 28.27 -2.78
CA LEU A 839 -2.46 27.76 -1.41
C LEU A 839 -3.93 27.43 -1.13
N TYR A 840 -4.86 28.33 -1.47
CA TYR A 840 -6.29 28.10 -1.29
C TYR A 840 -6.83 26.98 -2.19
N LEU A 841 -6.40 26.90 -3.46
CA LEU A 841 -6.75 25.79 -4.35
C LEU A 841 -6.31 24.43 -3.78
N MET A 842 -5.09 24.34 -3.24
CA MET A 842 -4.57 23.11 -2.65
C MET A 842 -5.27 22.76 -1.32
N LEU A 843 -5.66 23.75 -0.52
CA LEU A 843 -6.45 23.57 0.70
C LEU A 843 -7.86 23.06 0.39
N PHE A 844 -8.58 23.73 -0.52
CA PHE A 844 -9.93 23.35 -0.93
C PHE A 844 -9.97 21.96 -1.60
N LEU A 845 -8.97 21.61 -2.41
CA LEU A 845 -8.86 20.25 -2.97
C LEU A 845 -8.62 19.18 -1.90
N ALA A 846 -7.87 19.48 -0.83
CA ALA A 846 -7.72 18.54 0.29
C ALA A 846 -9.02 18.36 1.09
N ILE A 847 -9.80 19.44 1.28
CA ILE A 847 -11.14 19.39 1.89
C ILE A 847 -12.09 18.56 1.00
N ILE A 848 -12.12 18.81 -0.31
CA ILE A 848 -12.92 18.04 -1.29
C ILE A 848 -12.52 16.56 -1.24
N LEU A 849 -11.22 16.23 -1.24
CA LEU A 849 -10.74 14.83 -1.19
C LEU A 849 -11.11 14.13 0.13
N CYS A 850 -11.24 14.88 1.23
CA CYS A 850 -11.68 14.39 2.54
C CYS A 850 -13.19 14.09 2.57
N ILE A 851 -14.03 14.97 2.02
CA ILE A 851 -15.51 14.86 2.09
C ILE A 851 -16.10 14.00 0.95
N ARG A 852 -15.36 13.82 -0.15
CA ARG A 852 -15.73 12.99 -1.33
C ARG A 852 -16.37 11.61 -1.03
N PRO A 853 -15.95 10.84 0.00
CA PRO A 853 -16.63 9.59 0.39
C PRO A 853 -18.10 9.76 0.76
N ILE A 854 -18.44 10.84 1.46
CA ILE A 854 -19.79 11.17 1.92
C ILE A 854 -20.67 11.54 0.72
N LEU A 855 -20.17 12.40 -0.18
CA LEU A 855 -20.86 12.75 -1.42
C LEU A 855 -21.14 11.54 -2.31
N LEU A 856 -20.19 10.62 -2.45
CA LEU A 856 -20.40 9.37 -3.20
C LEU A 856 -21.53 8.51 -2.62
N GLN A 857 -21.65 8.48 -1.29
CA GLN A 857 -22.72 7.75 -0.62
C GLN A 857 -24.09 8.44 -0.82
N ARG A 858 -24.16 9.79 -0.76
CA ARG A 858 -25.37 10.56 -1.14
C ARG A 858 -25.86 10.25 -2.56
N VAL A 859 -24.95 10.17 -3.53
CA VAL A 859 -25.28 9.84 -4.92
C VAL A 859 -25.82 8.40 -5.04
N LYS A 860 -25.18 7.42 -4.37
CA LYS A 860 -25.66 6.02 -4.32
C LYS A 860 -27.07 5.93 -3.72
N GLU A 861 -27.33 6.61 -2.60
CA GLU A 861 -28.63 6.64 -1.92
C GLU A 861 -29.75 7.14 -2.85
N LYS A 862 -29.51 8.26 -3.55
CA LYS A 862 -30.52 8.83 -4.45
C LYS A 862 -30.81 7.97 -5.67
N VAL A 863 -29.79 7.34 -6.26
CA VAL A 863 -30.00 6.37 -7.36
C VAL A 863 -30.79 5.16 -6.88
N GLN A 864 -30.52 4.64 -5.67
CA GLN A 864 -31.25 3.50 -5.13
C GLN A 864 -32.71 3.84 -4.82
N ALA A 865 -32.99 4.94 -4.13
CA ALA A 865 -34.35 5.39 -3.86
C ALA A 865 -35.19 5.60 -5.15
N SER A 866 -34.54 5.99 -6.25
CA SER A 866 -35.17 6.13 -7.57
C SER A 866 -35.35 4.80 -8.33
N LYS A 867 -34.63 3.73 -7.97
CA LYS A 867 -34.90 2.37 -8.49
C LYS A 867 -36.07 1.74 -7.71
N ASP A 868 -36.13 1.97 -6.41
CA ASP A 868 -37.09 1.33 -5.50
C ASP A 868 -38.40 2.12 -5.30
N ASN A 869 -38.63 3.20 -6.09
CA ASN A 869 -39.76 4.14 -5.98
C ASN A 869 -40.08 4.60 -4.54
N SER A 870 -39.06 4.65 -3.69
CA SER A 870 -39.21 4.79 -2.25
C SER A 870 -39.11 6.25 -1.79
N PRO A 871 -39.84 6.67 -0.74
CA PRO A 871 -39.79 8.04 -0.24
C PRO A 871 -38.36 8.40 0.21
N ARG A 872 -37.89 9.60 -0.16
CA ARG A 872 -36.55 10.10 0.19
C ARG A 872 -36.37 10.09 1.71
N ALA A 873 -35.35 9.40 2.21
CA ALA A 873 -34.97 9.49 3.62
C ALA A 873 -34.57 10.93 3.99
N PRO A 874 -34.97 11.46 5.16
CA PRO A 874 -34.58 12.80 5.59
C PRO A 874 -33.07 12.88 5.81
N VAL A 875 -32.45 13.96 5.31
CA VAL A 875 -31.00 14.17 5.42
C VAL A 875 -30.68 14.81 6.76
N SER A 876 -29.74 14.24 7.50
CA SER A 876 -29.25 14.84 8.75
C SER A 876 -28.65 16.24 8.48
N PRO A 877 -28.92 17.26 9.33
CA PRO A 877 -28.28 18.58 9.23
C PRO A 877 -26.75 18.48 9.17
N ALA A 878 -26.16 17.52 9.87
CA ALA A 878 -24.73 17.23 9.88
C ALA A 878 -24.17 16.93 8.47
N ILE A 879 -24.86 16.03 7.77
CA ILE A 879 -24.48 15.59 6.43
C ILE A 879 -24.73 16.71 5.42
N SER A 880 -25.81 17.48 5.60
CA SER A 880 -26.10 18.68 4.80
C SER A 880 -24.98 19.72 4.92
N ARG A 881 -24.56 20.04 6.16
CA ARG A 881 -23.44 20.96 6.43
C ARG A 881 -22.15 20.52 5.75
N LEU A 882 -21.75 19.25 5.90
CA LEU A 882 -20.55 18.71 5.24
C LEU A 882 -20.63 18.78 3.70
N CYS A 883 -21.81 18.55 3.12
CA CYS A 883 -22.03 18.71 1.68
C CYS A 883 -21.90 20.18 1.25
N GLN A 884 -22.47 21.12 2.01
CA GLN A 884 -22.36 22.56 1.81
C GLN A 884 -20.91 23.05 1.91
N THR A 885 -20.13 22.61 2.91
CA THR A 885 -18.68 22.91 3.00
C THR A 885 -17.93 22.48 1.75
N CYS A 886 -18.28 21.33 1.17
CA CYS A 886 -17.65 20.82 -0.05
C CYS A 886 -18.12 21.57 -1.32
N GLN A 887 -19.39 21.98 -1.38
CA GLN A 887 -19.98 22.81 -2.43
C GLN A 887 -19.33 24.21 -2.44
N GLU A 888 -19.16 24.83 -1.27
CA GLU A 888 -18.44 26.10 -1.11
C GLU A 888 -16.97 26.00 -1.47
N ALA A 889 -16.27 24.93 -1.07
CA ALA A 889 -14.89 24.70 -1.46
C ALA A 889 -14.74 24.63 -3.00
N ALA A 890 -15.73 24.03 -3.68
CA ALA A 890 -15.80 23.99 -5.14
C ALA A 890 -16.10 25.39 -5.76
N ILE A 891 -17.07 26.13 -5.23
CA ILE A 891 -17.38 27.50 -5.69
C ILE A 891 -16.16 28.43 -5.50
N LYS A 892 -15.53 28.42 -4.33
CA LYS A 892 -14.36 29.25 -4.00
C LYS A 892 -13.15 28.87 -4.88
N THR A 893 -12.96 27.58 -5.17
CA THR A 893 -12.00 27.09 -6.17
C THR A 893 -12.26 27.66 -7.56
N ILE A 894 -13.50 27.62 -8.05
CA ILE A 894 -13.86 28.11 -9.39
C ILE A 894 -13.75 29.64 -9.49
N ARG A 895 -14.13 30.39 -8.44
CA ARG A 895 -13.92 31.85 -8.38
C ARG A 895 -12.44 32.21 -8.53
N ILE A 896 -11.54 31.53 -7.82
CA ILE A 896 -10.08 31.74 -7.95
C ILE A 896 -9.62 31.50 -9.39
N LEU A 897 -10.05 30.39 -10.01
CA LEU A 897 -9.63 30.01 -11.36
C LEU A 897 -10.20 30.94 -12.44
N SER A 898 -11.38 31.54 -12.19
CA SER A 898 -11.99 32.55 -13.06
C SER A 898 -11.23 33.87 -13.00
N ALA A 899 -10.92 34.37 -11.80
CA ALA A 899 -10.09 35.57 -11.62
C ALA A 899 -8.69 35.39 -12.26
N LEU A 900 -8.04 34.24 -12.05
CA LEU A 900 -6.76 33.91 -12.70
C LEU A 900 -6.86 33.85 -14.24
N ARG A 901 -8.02 33.49 -14.80
CA ARG A 901 -8.28 33.53 -16.26
C ARG A 901 -8.44 34.96 -16.76
N GLU A 902 -9.16 35.81 -16.02
CA GLU A 902 -9.39 37.21 -16.36
C GLU A 902 -8.10 38.03 -16.30
N ASP A 903 -7.30 37.83 -15.25
CA ASP A 903 -5.92 38.35 -15.10
C ASP A 903 -4.91 37.71 -16.09
N LYS A 904 -5.32 36.68 -16.84
CA LYS A 904 -4.47 35.88 -17.75
C LYS A 904 -3.21 35.30 -17.08
N SER A 905 -3.31 35.03 -15.78
CA SER A 905 -2.28 34.48 -14.91
C SER A 905 -2.43 32.97 -14.67
N ILE A 906 -3.55 32.37 -15.11
CA ILE A 906 -3.75 30.92 -15.24
C ILE A 906 -2.79 30.32 -16.29
N ALA A 907 -2.30 29.10 -16.04
CA ALA A 907 -1.39 28.42 -16.96
C ALA A 907 -2.14 27.60 -18.02
N LEU A 908 -1.82 27.82 -19.31
CA LEU A 908 -2.55 27.23 -20.43
C LEU A 908 -2.54 25.68 -20.44
N PHE A 909 -1.43 25.08 -20.02
CA PHE A 909 -1.28 23.64 -19.82
C PHE A 909 -1.15 23.26 -18.33
N GLY A 910 -1.51 24.15 -17.41
CA GLY A 910 -1.37 23.96 -15.97
C GLY A 910 -2.18 22.80 -15.43
N TYR A 911 -1.54 21.67 -15.11
CA TYR A 911 -2.23 20.49 -14.59
C TYR A 911 -3.11 20.82 -13.37
N PHE A 912 -2.54 21.49 -12.37
CA PHE A 912 -3.24 21.76 -11.11
C PHE A 912 -4.44 22.68 -11.29
N ASP A 913 -4.38 23.64 -12.23
CA ASP A 913 -5.49 24.54 -12.53
C ASP A 913 -6.63 23.80 -13.24
N LEU A 914 -6.29 22.95 -14.22
CA LEU A 914 -7.23 22.10 -14.96
C LEU A 914 -7.92 21.07 -14.05
N ASP A 915 -7.14 20.34 -13.25
CA ASP A 915 -7.65 19.28 -12.36
C ASP A 915 -8.47 19.87 -11.21
N ALA A 916 -8.12 21.08 -10.74
CA ALA A 916 -8.93 21.86 -9.80
C ALA A 916 -10.27 22.31 -10.43
N THR A 917 -10.24 22.86 -11.64
CA THR A 917 -11.46 23.27 -12.38
C THR A 917 -12.41 22.09 -12.54
N PHE A 918 -11.90 20.96 -13.04
CA PHE A 918 -12.72 19.76 -13.27
C PHE A 918 -13.21 19.14 -11.96
N SER A 919 -12.35 18.98 -10.94
CA SER A 919 -12.77 18.39 -9.66
C SER A 919 -13.79 19.26 -8.91
N ALA A 920 -13.74 20.59 -9.05
CA ALA A 920 -14.75 21.47 -8.46
C ALA A 920 -16.08 21.41 -9.23
N ALA A 921 -16.04 21.49 -10.56
CA ALA A 921 -17.24 21.35 -11.41
C ALA A 921 -17.92 19.98 -11.21
N PHE A 922 -17.14 18.91 -11.05
CA PHE A 922 -17.65 17.58 -10.76
C PHE A 922 -18.40 17.51 -9.42
N VAL A 923 -17.88 18.17 -8.37
CA VAL A 923 -18.57 18.29 -7.08
C VAL A 923 -19.89 19.06 -7.22
N LEU A 924 -19.90 20.18 -7.95
CA LEU A 924 -21.15 20.93 -8.19
C LEU A 924 -22.18 20.11 -8.99
N THR A 925 -21.74 19.28 -9.93
CA THR A 925 -22.61 18.38 -10.69
C THR A 925 -23.19 17.27 -9.80
N MET A 926 -22.39 16.67 -8.91
CA MET A 926 -22.88 15.71 -7.92
C MET A 926 -23.85 16.36 -6.91
N MET A 927 -23.59 17.60 -6.48
CA MET A 927 -24.48 18.34 -5.57
C MET A 927 -25.83 18.62 -6.24
N GLY A 928 -25.83 19.16 -7.47
CA GLY A 928 -27.06 19.36 -8.25
C GLY A 928 -27.86 18.06 -8.43
N PHE A 929 -27.18 16.94 -8.71
CA PHE A 929 -27.82 15.63 -8.76
C PHE A 929 -28.42 15.23 -7.41
N VAL A 930 -27.72 15.40 -6.29
CA VAL A 930 -28.18 15.02 -4.94
C VAL A 930 -29.35 15.88 -4.46
N GLU A 931 -29.30 17.19 -4.66
CA GLU A 931 -30.32 18.13 -4.23
C GLU A 931 -31.57 17.99 -5.12
N GLY A 932 -31.43 18.21 -6.43
CA GLY A 932 -32.45 17.88 -7.44
C GLY A 932 -33.70 18.76 -7.47
N ASP A 933 -33.73 19.85 -6.71
CA ASP A 933 -34.78 20.87 -6.79
C ASP A 933 -34.34 22.06 -7.68
N LEU A 934 -33.09 22.07 -8.14
CA LEU A 934 -32.50 23.05 -9.06
C LEU A 934 -32.87 22.72 -10.52
N GLN A 935 -33.80 23.48 -11.09
CA GLN A 935 -34.22 23.33 -12.51
C GLN A 935 -33.11 23.67 -13.51
N GLU A 936 -32.19 24.56 -13.15
CA GLU A 936 -31.01 24.93 -13.93
C GLU A 936 -29.70 24.63 -13.18
N PRO A 937 -28.55 24.50 -13.86
CA PRO A 937 -27.27 24.25 -13.21
C PRO A 937 -26.75 25.49 -12.46
N PRO A 938 -25.99 25.34 -11.37
CA PRO A 938 -25.37 26.48 -10.69
C PRO A 938 -24.32 27.19 -11.57
N GLU A 939 -24.31 28.52 -11.57
CA GLU A 939 -23.44 29.40 -12.40
C GLU A 939 -21.93 29.05 -12.34
N GLY A 940 -21.46 28.48 -11.23
CA GLY A 940 -20.08 27.96 -11.12
C GLY A 940 -19.74 26.90 -12.18
N LEU A 941 -20.70 26.14 -12.70
CA LEU A 941 -20.49 25.20 -13.79
C LEU A 941 -20.22 25.90 -15.13
N LYS A 942 -20.87 27.03 -15.39
CA LYS A 942 -20.63 27.88 -16.56
C LYS A 942 -19.25 28.55 -16.47
N GLN A 943 -18.89 29.09 -15.31
CA GLN A 943 -17.54 29.60 -15.04
C GLN A 943 -16.45 28.52 -15.24
N ALA A 944 -16.66 27.31 -14.73
CA ALA A 944 -15.73 26.19 -14.92
C ALA A 944 -15.65 25.73 -16.38
N ALA A 945 -16.77 25.68 -17.10
CA ALA A 945 -16.80 25.39 -18.54
C ALA A 945 -16.07 26.46 -19.36
N GLU A 946 -16.19 27.74 -18.99
CA GLU A 946 -15.44 28.84 -19.61
C GLU A 946 -13.93 28.74 -19.36
N VAL A 947 -13.49 28.36 -18.16
CA VAL A 947 -12.07 28.08 -17.88
C VAL A 947 -11.57 26.90 -18.71
N LEU A 948 -12.32 25.78 -18.77
CA LEU A 948 -11.92 24.63 -19.61
C LEU A 948 -11.93 24.96 -21.11
N LYS A 949 -12.89 25.77 -21.61
CA LYS A 949 -12.94 26.25 -23.00
C LYS A 949 -11.77 27.20 -23.30
N TYR A 950 -11.38 28.07 -22.36
CA TYR A 950 -10.19 28.92 -22.47
C TYR A 950 -8.89 28.11 -22.58
N LEU A 951 -8.69 27.11 -21.71
CA LEU A 951 -7.52 26.23 -21.78
C LEU A 951 -7.53 25.39 -23.07
N SER A 952 -8.69 24.85 -23.46
CA SER A 952 -8.84 24.08 -24.70
C SER A 952 -8.49 24.90 -25.95
N ASN A 953 -8.96 26.15 -26.03
CA ASN A 953 -8.66 27.07 -27.14
C ASN A 953 -7.15 27.39 -27.27
N ALA A 954 -6.34 27.16 -26.23
CA ALA A 954 -4.88 27.24 -26.28
C ALA A 954 -4.19 25.95 -26.77
N GLY A 955 -4.96 24.94 -27.20
CA GLY A 955 -4.46 23.63 -27.66
C GLY A 955 -4.38 22.55 -26.57
N ASN A 956 -4.97 22.77 -25.39
CA ASN A 956 -4.93 21.80 -24.30
C ASN A 956 -5.93 20.65 -24.52
N THR A 957 -5.46 19.55 -25.12
CA THR A 957 -6.27 18.36 -25.42
C THR A 957 -6.76 17.61 -24.17
N ALA A 958 -6.20 17.87 -22.99
CA ALA A 958 -6.73 17.36 -21.72
C ALA A 958 -7.91 18.22 -21.25
N ALA A 959 -7.83 19.55 -21.39
CA ALA A 959 -8.93 20.45 -21.07
C ALA A 959 -10.15 20.20 -21.98
N GLN A 960 -9.95 19.94 -23.28
CA GLN A 960 -11.05 19.56 -24.18
C GLN A 960 -11.74 18.25 -23.75
N ARG A 961 -10.97 17.23 -23.35
CA ARG A 961 -11.54 15.98 -22.84
C ARG A 961 -12.31 16.19 -21.54
N ARG A 962 -11.78 16.99 -20.60
CA ARG A 962 -12.48 17.34 -19.36
C ARG A 962 -13.72 18.22 -19.57
N LEU A 963 -13.72 19.07 -20.59
CA LEU A 963 -14.91 19.81 -21.01
C LEU A 963 -15.97 18.86 -21.58
N ASN A 964 -15.58 17.88 -22.40
CA ASN A 964 -16.48 16.86 -22.93
C ASN A 964 -17.03 15.96 -21.80
N ASP A 965 -16.18 15.50 -20.88
CA ASP A 965 -16.58 14.78 -19.66
C ASP A 965 -17.65 15.59 -18.90
N LEU A 966 -17.38 16.88 -18.64
CA LEU A 966 -18.29 17.77 -17.92
C LEU A 966 -19.62 17.98 -18.63
N LYS A 967 -19.63 18.18 -19.96
CA LYS A 967 -20.87 18.26 -20.75
C LYS A 967 -21.72 17.00 -20.54
N GLN A 968 -21.12 15.81 -20.66
CA GLN A 968 -21.83 14.53 -20.47
C GLN A 968 -22.39 14.38 -19.05
N PHE A 969 -21.61 14.70 -18.02
CA PHE A 969 -22.09 14.66 -16.64
C PHE A 969 -23.22 15.65 -16.36
N CYS A 970 -23.19 16.87 -16.91
CA CYS A 970 -24.29 17.83 -16.79
C CYS A 970 -25.57 17.34 -17.50
N LEU A 971 -25.44 16.75 -18.70
CA LEU A 971 -26.57 16.22 -19.47
C LEU A 971 -27.24 14.99 -18.82
N HIS A 972 -26.55 14.28 -17.91
CA HIS A 972 -27.15 13.25 -17.07
C HIS A 972 -27.95 13.80 -15.86
N VAL A 973 -27.87 15.11 -15.58
CA VAL A 973 -28.50 15.75 -14.40
C VAL A 973 -29.59 16.75 -14.81
N TRP A 974 -29.38 17.52 -15.88
CA TRP A 974 -30.30 18.56 -16.36
C TRP A 974 -30.76 18.30 -17.81
N SER A 975 -32.08 18.38 -18.06
CA SER A 975 -32.64 18.19 -19.40
C SER A 975 -32.48 19.44 -20.28
N PRO A 976 -31.91 19.35 -21.50
CA PRO A 976 -31.77 20.49 -22.41
C PRO A 976 -33.08 21.21 -22.78
N THR A 977 -34.22 20.55 -22.63
CA THR A 977 -35.56 21.08 -22.99
C THR A 977 -36.01 22.26 -22.13
N ASN A 978 -35.46 22.41 -20.93
CA ASN A 978 -35.96 23.35 -19.92
C ASN A 978 -34.97 24.51 -19.64
N MET A 979 -33.86 24.59 -20.39
CA MET A 979 -32.73 25.48 -20.06
C MET A 979 -32.73 26.77 -20.88
N THR A 980 -32.50 27.90 -20.21
CA THR A 980 -32.23 29.20 -20.82
C THR A 980 -31.04 29.17 -21.80
N ASP A 981 -30.93 30.18 -22.66
CA ASP A 981 -29.88 30.23 -23.70
C ASP A 981 -28.46 30.54 -23.18
N ASP A 982 -28.34 31.01 -21.94
CA ASP A 982 -27.05 31.13 -21.23
C ASP A 982 -26.31 29.78 -21.09
N TRP A 983 -27.05 28.65 -21.18
CA TRP A 983 -26.49 27.29 -21.15
C TRP A 983 -26.16 26.72 -22.54
N SER A 984 -26.09 27.57 -23.57
CA SER A 984 -25.77 27.22 -24.96
C SER A 984 -24.52 26.33 -25.15
N TRP A 985 -23.52 26.41 -24.27
CA TRP A 985 -22.34 25.53 -24.31
C TRP A 985 -22.67 24.03 -24.12
N LEU A 986 -23.79 23.68 -23.50
CA LEU A 986 -24.31 22.30 -23.45
C LEU A 986 -25.02 21.88 -24.76
N LYS A 987 -25.57 22.86 -25.49
CA LYS A 987 -26.25 22.69 -26.79
C LYS A 987 -25.25 22.64 -27.98
N GLU A 988 -24.04 23.15 -27.82
CA GLU A 988 -22.93 23.05 -28.81
C GLU A 988 -22.45 21.58 -29.02
N GLY A 989 -23.06 20.86 -29.95
CA GLY A 989 -22.61 19.51 -30.34
C GLY A 989 -23.43 18.79 -31.40
N SER A 990 -23.22 19.10 -32.69
CA SER A 990 -23.64 18.23 -33.80
C SER A 990 -22.56 18.16 -34.87
N VAL A 991 -22.01 16.95 -35.09
CA VAL A 991 -21.12 16.50 -36.19
C VAL A 991 -20.11 17.53 -36.74
N SER A 992 -18.82 17.28 -36.44
CA SER A 992 -17.71 17.74 -37.29
C SER A 992 -16.73 16.59 -37.54
N SER A 993 -17.17 15.59 -38.32
CA SER A 993 -16.27 14.62 -38.94
C SER A 993 -15.32 15.34 -39.91
N LEU A 994 -14.08 14.87 -40.00
CA LEU A 994 -13.21 15.26 -41.12
C LEU A 994 -13.80 14.80 -42.46
N ASP A 995 -13.38 15.49 -43.52
CA ASP A 995 -13.70 15.25 -44.94
C ASP A 995 -15.18 15.19 -45.36
N ASN A 996 -15.66 16.33 -45.87
CA ASN A 996 -16.31 16.32 -47.19
C ASN A 996 -16.09 17.65 -47.92
N SER A 997 -15.12 17.67 -48.86
CA SER A 997 -14.88 18.80 -49.78
C SER A 997 -15.34 18.43 -51.20
N PRO A 998 -16.59 18.73 -51.60
CA PRO A 998 -17.07 18.46 -52.95
C PRO A 998 -16.54 19.51 -53.93
N ALA A 999 -15.43 19.17 -54.57
CA ALA A 999 -14.94 19.70 -55.85
C ALA A 999 -15.05 21.22 -56.11
N ASN A 1000 -13.90 21.88 -56.15
CA ASN A 1000 -13.66 22.82 -57.25
C ASN A 1000 -12.45 22.36 -58.07
N ARG A 1001 -12.67 22.10 -59.36
CA ARG A 1001 -11.60 21.73 -60.30
C ARG A 1001 -10.87 23.00 -60.69
N HIS A 1002 -9.55 22.96 -60.79
CA HIS A 1002 -8.89 23.22 -62.07
C HIS A 1002 -7.42 22.76 -62.05
N ASN A 1003 -6.93 22.43 -63.24
CA ASN A 1003 -5.60 21.90 -63.51
C ASN A 1003 -4.48 22.81 -62.98
N PHE A 1004 -3.36 22.23 -62.60
CA PHE A 1004 -2.09 22.69 -63.14
C PHE A 1004 -1.13 21.53 -63.44
N SER A 1005 -0.54 21.57 -64.63
CA SER A 1005 0.48 20.65 -65.11
C SER A 1005 1.65 21.49 -65.62
N GLY A 1006 2.88 21.24 -65.15
CA GLY A 1006 4.08 21.84 -65.71
C GLY A 1006 5.10 22.33 -64.69
N ASP A 1007 6.23 21.62 -64.66
CA ASP A 1007 7.62 22.14 -64.65
C ASP A 1007 8.14 23.18 -63.64
N VAL A 1008 9.26 22.75 -63.01
CA VAL A 1008 10.54 23.47 -62.90
C VAL A 1008 10.58 24.81 -62.16
N GLY A 1009 11.13 24.74 -60.95
CA GLY A 1009 12.44 25.36 -60.68
C GLY A 1009 12.51 26.57 -59.73
N GLY A 1010 13.71 26.75 -59.17
CA GLY A 1010 14.15 28.04 -58.61
C GLY A 1010 13.86 28.32 -57.13
N ASN A 1011 14.86 28.10 -56.28
CA ASN A 1011 15.05 28.92 -55.06
C ASN A 1011 16.15 29.94 -55.40
N PRO A 1012 15.93 31.26 -55.21
CA PRO A 1012 16.76 31.94 -54.22
C PRO A 1012 16.11 33.15 -53.48
N ASN A 1013 16.39 33.24 -52.18
CA ASN A 1013 16.78 34.43 -51.41
C ASN A 1013 16.06 35.81 -51.51
N LEU A 1014 15.81 36.33 -50.28
CA LEU A 1014 16.07 37.70 -49.78
C LEU A 1014 15.07 38.86 -50.01
N GLN A 1015 14.99 39.66 -48.92
CA GLN A 1015 14.79 41.12 -48.83
C GLN A 1015 13.41 41.76 -49.07
N ALA A 1016 12.71 41.94 -47.95
CA ALA A 1016 12.57 43.24 -47.24
C ALA A 1016 11.58 44.34 -47.72
N ASP A 1017 11.32 45.20 -46.74
CA ASP A 1017 10.84 46.59 -46.77
C ASP A 1017 9.34 46.96 -46.92
N ALA A 1018 9.02 47.94 -46.07
CA ALA A 1018 8.07 49.04 -46.22
C ALA A 1018 6.57 48.89 -45.86
N MET A 1019 6.21 49.60 -44.76
CA MET A 1019 5.20 50.69 -44.70
C MET A 1019 3.71 50.40 -44.99
N THR A 1020 2.71 51.09 -44.40
CA THR A 1020 2.55 51.88 -43.14
C THR A 1020 1.05 52.16 -42.96
N THR A 1021 0.61 52.42 -41.72
CA THR A 1021 -0.66 53.13 -41.37
C THR A 1021 -1.96 52.41 -41.83
N TRP A 1022 -3.18 52.75 -41.41
CA TRP A 1022 -3.74 53.98 -40.82
C TRP A 1022 -4.47 53.77 -39.47
N GLY A 1023 -4.16 54.65 -38.50
CA GLY A 1023 -5.19 55.39 -37.75
C GLY A 1023 -5.28 56.82 -38.32
N PRO A 1024 -6.20 57.70 -37.86
CA PRO A 1024 -6.04 58.27 -36.51
C PRO A 1024 -7.31 58.75 -35.74
N ALA A 1025 -7.18 58.78 -34.41
CA ALA A 1025 -7.63 59.79 -33.41
C ALA A 1025 -9.06 60.41 -33.37
N ALA A 1026 -9.65 60.47 -32.14
CA ALA A 1026 -10.13 61.67 -31.41
C ALA A 1026 -11.39 61.41 -30.51
N TRP A 1027 -11.65 62.04 -29.34
CA TRP A 1027 -10.84 62.85 -28.38
C TRP A 1027 -11.57 63.00 -27.00
N ILE A 1028 -10.79 63.00 -25.89
CA ILE A 1028 -10.90 63.79 -24.61
C ILE A 1028 -12.20 63.84 -23.76
N SER A 1029 -12.06 63.47 -22.46
CA SER A 1029 -12.50 64.16 -21.20
C SER A 1029 -12.17 63.24 -19.97
N TRP A 1030 -12.07 63.55 -18.66
CA TRP A 1030 -11.58 64.65 -17.76
C TRP A 1030 -11.16 63.96 -16.41
N GLN A 1031 -10.21 64.40 -15.56
CA GLN A 1031 -10.10 65.54 -14.60
C GLN A 1031 -11.16 65.57 -13.46
N SER A 1032 -10.84 65.80 -12.16
CA SER A 1032 -9.55 66.09 -11.48
C SER A 1032 -9.43 65.50 -10.03
N THR A 1033 -8.77 66.19 -9.07
CA THR A 1033 -8.00 65.60 -7.93
C THR A 1033 -8.33 66.13 -6.51
N ALA A 1034 -8.24 65.21 -5.52
CA ALA A 1034 -7.62 65.34 -4.17
C ALA A 1034 -8.32 66.02 -2.95
N ALA A 1035 -7.95 65.46 -1.77
CA ALA A 1035 -7.74 66.07 -0.43
C ALA A 1035 -8.87 66.20 0.63
N GLY A 1036 -8.74 65.42 1.72
CA GLY A 1036 -8.67 65.91 3.12
C GLY A 1036 -9.94 66.03 3.99
N GLY A 1037 -9.79 65.85 5.32
CA GLY A 1037 -10.70 66.40 6.36
C GLY A 1037 -11.29 65.40 7.37
N GLU A 1038 -11.27 65.75 8.66
CA GLU A 1038 -11.71 64.94 9.82
C GLU A 1038 -13.11 65.36 10.39
N ASP A 1039 -13.59 64.58 11.37
CA ASP A 1039 -14.54 64.91 12.47
C ASP A 1039 -16.08 65.08 12.26
N ALA A 1040 -16.79 64.02 12.70
CA ALA A 1040 -17.84 63.97 13.74
C ALA A 1040 -19.19 64.76 13.66
N VAL A 1041 -20.32 64.08 13.99
CA VAL A 1041 -21.17 64.31 15.20
C VAL A 1041 -22.48 63.46 15.19
N HIS A 1042 -22.88 63.03 16.39
CA HIS A 1042 -24.05 62.27 16.87
C HIS A 1042 -25.50 62.65 16.40
N LEU A 1043 -26.37 61.61 16.30
CA LEU A 1043 -27.73 61.41 16.91
C LEU A 1043 -28.90 62.44 16.68
N ASP A 1044 -30.21 62.10 16.73
CA ASP A 1044 -31.02 60.85 16.71
C ASP A 1044 -32.56 61.17 16.70
N PHE A 1045 -33.43 60.15 16.68
CA PHE A 1045 -34.85 60.06 17.07
C PHE A 1045 -35.97 60.68 16.21
N SER A 1046 -36.68 59.81 15.45
CA SER A 1046 -38.11 59.48 15.66
C SER A 1046 -38.55 58.39 14.64
N ALA A 1047 -38.89 57.14 14.99
CA ALA A 1047 -39.88 56.61 15.93
C ALA A 1047 -41.31 56.46 15.36
N SER A 1048 -41.57 55.36 14.64
CA SER A 1048 -42.78 54.51 14.79
C SER A 1048 -42.61 53.20 14.01
N GLU A 1049 -43.33 52.16 14.42
CA GLU A 1049 -43.00 50.76 14.10
C GLU A 1049 -43.74 50.22 12.87
N ASN A 1050 -43.08 49.32 12.14
CA ASN A 1050 -43.75 48.17 11.53
C ASN A 1050 -42.77 47.00 11.41
N PHE A 1051 -43.24 45.79 11.75
CA PHE A 1051 -42.38 44.62 11.93
C PHE A 1051 -42.00 44.00 10.58
N GLN A 1052 -40.78 44.26 10.10
CA GLN A 1052 -40.16 43.51 9.01
C GLN A 1052 -38.75 43.11 9.45
N MET A 1053 -38.59 41.82 9.78
CA MET A 1053 -37.34 41.27 10.27
C MET A 1053 -36.42 40.98 9.07
N ASP A 1054 -35.40 41.81 8.89
CA ASP A 1054 -34.41 41.62 7.83
C ASP A 1054 -33.45 40.47 8.20
N LEU A 1055 -33.35 39.48 7.30
CA LEU A 1055 -32.49 38.29 7.45
C LEU A 1055 -31.13 38.46 6.76
N SER A 1056 -30.78 39.66 6.30
CA SER A 1056 -29.50 39.99 5.65
C SER A 1056 -28.24 39.62 6.46
N HIS A 1057 -28.38 39.42 7.79
CA HIS A 1057 -27.26 39.09 8.68
C HIS A 1057 -26.80 37.62 8.63
N GLU A 1058 -27.65 36.65 8.27
CA GLU A 1058 -27.29 35.21 8.36
C GLU A 1058 -26.33 34.73 7.24
N ALA A 1059 -26.05 35.57 6.24
CA ALA A 1059 -25.15 35.23 5.12
C ALA A 1059 -23.65 35.49 5.41
N GLY A 1060 -23.31 36.14 6.52
CA GLY A 1060 -21.92 36.55 6.82
C GLY A 1060 -21.04 35.46 7.45
N ASP A 1061 -21.62 34.60 8.30
CA ASP A 1061 -20.85 33.84 9.29
C ASP A 1061 -19.99 32.69 8.73
N ILE A 1062 -20.24 32.25 7.49
CA ILE A 1062 -19.44 31.18 6.89
C ILE A 1062 -18.07 31.71 6.41
N TYR A 1063 -17.96 33.00 6.08
CA TYR A 1063 -16.69 33.63 5.70
C TYR A 1063 -15.84 34.03 6.93
N SER A 1064 -16.47 34.35 8.05
CA SER A 1064 -15.78 34.61 9.32
C SER A 1064 -15.22 33.33 9.97
N SER A 1065 -15.83 32.17 9.74
CA SER A 1065 -15.47 30.86 10.34
C SER A 1065 -13.96 30.48 10.30
N PHE A 1066 -13.24 30.85 9.23
CA PHE A 1066 -11.79 30.61 9.11
C PHE A 1066 -10.93 31.53 10.00
N ASN A 1067 -11.47 32.67 10.45
CA ASN A 1067 -10.79 33.66 11.30
C ASN A 1067 -11.33 33.70 12.73
N ASP A 1068 -12.59 33.31 12.97
CA ASP A 1068 -13.14 33.14 14.32
C ASP A 1068 -12.54 31.86 14.96
N PRO A 1069 -11.84 31.94 16.11
CA PRO A 1069 -11.24 30.77 16.76
C PRO A 1069 -12.26 29.83 17.41
N THR A 1070 -13.50 30.27 17.66
CA THR A 1070 -14.54 29.54 18.40
C THR A 1070 -15.39 28.61 17.53
N LEU A 1071 -15.47 28.86 16.22
CA LEU A 1071 -16.28 28.05 15.29
C LEU A 1071 -15.50 26.86 14.70
N PRO A 1072 -16.04 25.62 14.77
CA PRO A 1072 -15.48 24.47 14.07
C PRO A 1072 -15.84 24.55 12.56
N LEU A 1073 -14.91 24.16 11.69
CA LEU A 1073 -15.02 24.25 10.22
C LEU A 1073 -16.30 23.64 9.63
N THR A 1074 -16.90 22.69 10.33
CA THR A 1074 -18.07 21.93 9.89
C THR A 1074 -19.39 22.44 10.48
N GLY A 1075 -19.37 23.13 11.64
CA GLY A 1075 -20.59 23.39 12.42
C GLY A 1075 -21.30 22.12 12.91
N VAL A 1076 -20.57 21.03 13.15
CA VAL A 1076 -21.10 19.68 13.46
C VAL A 1076 -20.60 19.22 14.83
N ASP A 1077 -21.52 19.05 15.78
CA ASP A 1077 -21.25 18.63 17.16
C ASP A 1077 -20.98 17.12 17.28
N ASP A 1078 -20.44 16.65 18.41
CA ASP A 1078 -20.14 15.22 18.62
C ASP A 1078 -21.39 14.30 18.53
N VAL A 1079 -22.58 14.83 18.82
CA VAL A 1079 -23.86 14.10 18.65
C VAL A 1079 -24.21 13.94 17.16
N ASP A 1080 -23.92 14.94 16.34
CA ASP A 1080 -24.16 14.92 14.89
C ASP A 1080 -23.23 13.93 14.17
N TRP A 1081 -21.97 13.82 14.61
CA TRP A 1081 -21.00 12.87 14.01
C TRP A 1081 -21.46 11.41 14.12
N ALA A 1082 -22.25 11.06 15.13
CA ALA A 1082 -22.90 9.75 15.22
C ALA A 1082 -23.90 9.51 14.08
N GLU A 1083 -24.56 10.55 13.55
CA GLU A 1083 -25.47 10.44 12.41
C GLU A 1083 -24.73 10.22 11.08
N VAL A 1084 -23.54 10.81 10.93
CA VAL A 1084 -22.63 10.50 9.82
C VAL A 1084 -22.23 9.01 9.85
N GLY A 1085 -22.09 8.42 11.04
CA GLY A 1085 -21.93 6.98 11.23
C GLY A 1085 -23.13 6.16 10.71
N LYS A 1086 -24.36 6.58 11.03
CA LYS A 1086 -25.62 5.94 10.55
C LYS A 1086 -25.73 5.94 9.03
N MET A 1087 -25.25 6.98 8.35
CA MET A 1087 -25.25 7.06 6.88
C MET A 1087 -24.57 5.85 6.23
N PHE A 1088 -23.44 5.40 6.79
CA PHE A 1088 -22.72 4.22 6.31
C PHE A 1088 -23.38 2.89 6.70
N HIS A 1089 -24.51 2.88 7.41
CA HIS A 1089 -25.30 1.67 7.67
C HIS A 1089 -26.19 1.28 6.48
N MET A 1090 -26.61 2.22 5.62
CA MET A 1090 -27.58 1.96 4.53
C MET A 1090 -26.96 1.18 3.35
N ARG A 1091 -26.73 -0.12 3.59
CA ARG A 1091 -26.51 -1.22 2.64
C ARG A 1091 -26.47 -2.55 3.39
N ASN A 1092 -27.64 -3.14 3.63
CA ASN A 1092 -27.92 -4.58 3.83
C ASN A 1092 -29.41 -4.77 4.20
N ILE A 1093 -30.28 -4.37 3.26
CA ILE A 1093 -31.65 -4.87 3.09
C ILE A 1093 -31.70 -5.33 1.63
#